data_AF-A0A366WZL3-F1
#
_entry.id   AF-A0A366WZL3-F1
#
_cell.length_a   1.000
_cell.length_b   1.000
_cell.length_c   1.000
_cell.angle_alpha   90.00
_cell.angle_beta   90.00
_cell.angle_gamma   90.00
#
_symmetry.space_group_name_H-M   'P 1'
#
loop_
_entity.id
_entity.type
_entity.pdbx_description
1 polymer ?
#
loop_
_entity_poly.entity_id
_entity_poly.type
_entity_poly.pdbx_seq_one_letter_code
_entity_poly.pdbx_strand_id
1 'polypeptide(L)'
;MTATTFVARPPASSPLSAIQGTRAYGDGNPATVTTLTYYLGDFSDTQAWTSEYKAEFRAALSAIEAVANVRFVETQYFGSADLVEAIAPSSFFDSPNALGFHSTPSTGASIGAFNTDFWKAGFNSNGDPGGFFFTTLLHELGHALGLGHPQDDGLGTTVMAGVTAPFNSFGVGGLNQGVYTVMSYNDGWTSKNGTLSANATYGGSTGLGALDIAALQAMYGANTSTNSGNNTYVIPSANVAGVGYQAIWDTGGNDSIWYQGSANARIDLRPATLDYTDTGGGVISFAEGVKGGFTIAQGVVIENAYGGAGNDLIFGNNAQNILRGNSGHDTFQSLSDGSNNSIFGGYGNDLIYVAVSTGADQVFGEQGNDVAVISSNAGSFSGGTGTDIARFVSALSGYLFITNGATYQFLNVVTRITFSISSDVELIQFQNGLIQYDRSSIINGTQLSDIDATGLTLKHANQGVYVVDAGNSNVGVTLNGQAVGQNSIAGWQAVQTEVYLSGYKLLWKHASGAFSEWYINSAGQFVASAGIQNIVDFETYYNVDLNNDGRTGHFSTLIENTAGTSLFSSTHEVYLLNDNIGLTLNGGLIGADSIAGWQAIQAEAIEGGFKVLWKNGDGAYSEWTVNSAGQFQSSNGVGNVIDVEEFYNVDLNNDGRTGHFSTLIENDGDTSFYSSTHGVYLLNDNFGLTLEDGRVLVGPGTLAGWDAIQAEAIVDGFKVLWKNADGAYSEWTVGADGKFIGSNGVGDVIDVEEFYNVDLNNDGRIGHFSTLIENDGDTSFYSSTHGVYLLNDNIGLTLNDGLVGPGTLAGWEAIHAEEASDGDFKVLWKNADGAYSEWTVGADGKFKGSNGVGDVIDVEEFYNVDLNDDGRTGHFNTTIETNGSTTLASSTRGVYLIDDSIELTLKGAKTGPNSFPGWQAIHAEAFEDGFKVLWKNEDGAFSEWTVNGIGEFVSSVAVEDVIDVESFYQYDLNGDGNNGYDEPRLSPFLPTAGLAVSAKKVSDNAILEEPADLLKFASDLLPADEIEDDFSLLFSGRSERSGNEGSEGQAGSLLKEFEGIEDDDLVISTLLEDDAFLL
;
A
#
# COMPACT_ATOMS: atom_id res chain seq x y z
N MET A 1 0.85 41.31 -26.71
CA MET A 1 1.03 40.13 -27.57
C MET A 1 2.25 39.35 -27.12
N THR A 2 1.96 38.48 -26.16
CA THR A 2 2.78 37.46 -25.53
C THR A 2 2.93 36.28 -26.50
N ALA A 3 4.04 35.55 -26.41
CA ALA A 3 4.23 34.36 -27.23
C ALA A 3 3.29 33.22 -26.77
N THR A 4 3.13 32.21 -27.63
CA THR A 4 2.43 30.97 -27.29
C THR A 4 3.33 29.77 -27.52
N THR A 5 3.27 28.79 -26.63
CA THR A 5 4.00 27.52 -26.72
C THR A 5 3.02 26.34 -26.75
N PHE A 6 3.50 25.22 -27.28
CA PHE A 6 2.82 23.95 -27.09
C PHE A 6 3.09 23.44 -25.66
N VAL A 7 2.08 22.83 -25.05
CA VAL A 7 2.16 22.18 -23.73
C VAL A 7 2.01 20.67 -23.89
N ALA A 8 2.63 19.90 -22.99
CA ALA A 8 2.50 18.44 -22.99
C ALA A 8 1.06 18.03 -22.66
N ARG A 9 0.54 17.05 -23.39
CA ARG A 9 -0.83 16.54 -23.20
C ARG A 9 -0.90 15.65 -21.95
N PRO A 10 -1.94 15.75 -21.10
CA PRO A 10 -2.19 14.76 -20.06
C PRO A 10 -2.44 13.37 -20.63
N PRO A 11 -2.14 12.29 -19.88
CA PRO A 11 -2.43 10.92 -20.33
C PRO A 11 -3.94 10.71 -20.45
N ALA A 12 -4.37 9.91 -21.43
CA ALA A 12 -5.79 9.63 -21.70
C ALA A 12 -6.53 8.96 -20.52
N SER A 13 -5.80 8.35 -19.59
CA SER A 13 -6.32 7.80 -18.34
C SER A 13 -6.74 8.88 -17.32
N SER A 14 -6.35 10.14 -17.51
CA SER A 14 -6.80 11.26 -16.67
C SER A 14 -7.94 12.04 -17.35
N PRO A 15 -8.99 12.46 -16.61
CA PRO A 15 -10.00 13.40 -17.11
C PRO A 15 -9.40 14.73 -17.62
N LEU A 16 -8.20 15.12 -17.20
CA LEU A 16 -7.54 16.33 -17.70
C LEU A 16 -7.21 16.27 -19.21
N SER A 17 -7.08 15.07 -19.78
CA SER A 17 -6.87 14.91 -21.23
C SER A 17 -8.05 15.44 -22.08
N ALA A 18 -9.23 15.59 -21.47
CA ALA A 18 -10.43 16.18 -22.08
C ALA A 18 -10.57 17.69 -21.85
N ILE A 19 -9.79 18.27 -20.93
CA ILE A 19 -9.91 19.69 -20.54
C ILE A 19 -8.69 20.50 -20.98
N GLN A 20 -7.48 19.96 -20.84
CA GLN A 20 -6.25 20.68 -21.14
C GLN A 20 -5.94 20.63 -22.65
N GLY A 21 -6.08 21.75 -23.34
CA GLY A 21 -5.69 21.89 -24.74
C GLY A 21 -4.17 21.95 -24.95
N THR A 22 -3.78 22.01 -26.22
CA THR A 22 -2.37 21.84 -26.64
C THR A 22 -1.52 23.12 -26.65
N ARG A 23 -2.09 24.30 -26.39
CA ARG A 23 -1.40 25.60 -26.45
C ARG A 23 -1.65 26.46 -25.22
N ALA A 24 -0.60 27.11 -24.73
CA ALA A 24 -0.64 28.09 -23.65
C ALA A 24 0.09 29.38 -24.06
N TYR A 25 -0.22 30.49 -23.37
CA TYR A 25 0.61 31.71 -23.44
C TYR A 25 1.87 31.60 -22.58
N GLY A 26 2.93 32.31 -22.99
CA GLY A 26 4.22 32.36 -22.29
C GLY A 26 5.29 31.53 -22.99
N ASP A 27 6.26 31.04 -22.21
CA ASP A 27 7.30 30.09 -22.62
C ASP A 27 6.97 28.63 -22.21
N GLY A 28 5.77 28.39 -21.68
CA GLY A 28 5.33 27.10 -21.16
C GLY A 28 5.94 26.74 -19.82
N ASN A 29 6.60 27.68 -19.12
CA ASN A 29 7.21 27.44 -17.82
C ASN A 29 6.26 27.79 -16.66
N PRO A 30 5.69 26.79 -15.94
CA PRO A 30 4.77 27.03 -14.83
C PRO A 30 5.41 27.75 -13.62
N ALA A 31 6.74 27.88 -13.58
CA ALA A 31 7.43 28.62 -12.53
C ALA A 31 7.42 30.16 -12.74
N THR A 32 6.81 30.69 -13.81
CA THR A 32 6.83 32.13 -14.12
C THR A 32 5.42 32.72 -14.29
N VAL A 33 5.22 33.95 -13.79
CA VAL A 33 3.92 34.63 -13.90
C VAL A 33 3.71 35.18 -15.31
N THR A 34 2.83 34.53 -16.07
CA THR A 34 2.44 34.93 -17.42
C THR A 34 1.54 36.17 -17.35
N THR A 35 2.02 37.31 -17.86
CA THR A 35 1.22 38.55 -17.91
C THR A 35 0.51 38.67 -19.25
N LEU A 36 -0.82 38.75 -19.21
CA LEU A 36 -1.69 38.96 -20.36
C LEU A 36 -2.34 40.34 -20.29
N THR A 37 -2.41 41.01 -21.42
CA THR A 37 -3.07 42.31 -21.58
C THR A 37 -4.42 42.13 -22.26
N TYR A 38 -5.48 42.76 -21.74
CA TYR A 38 -6.82 42.66 -22.34
C TYR A 38 -7.39 44.03 -22.72
N TYR A 39 -8.17 44.07 -23.80
CA TYR A 39 -8.82 45.28 -24.30
C TYR A 39 -10.32 45.07 -24.42
N LEU A 40 -11.09 45.83 -23.65
CA LEU A 40 -12.55 45.84 -23.71
C LEU A 40 -13.00 46.73 -24.88
N GLY A 41 -13.50 46.10 -25.95
CA GLY A 41 -13.76 46.69 -27.25
C GLY A 41 -14.91 47.70 -27.30
N ASP A 42 -14.75 48.72 -28.14
CA ASP A 42 -15.78 49.70 -28.50
C ASP A 42 -15.84 49.77 -30.04
N PHE A 43 -16.54 48.82 -30.64
CA PHE A 43 -16.66 48.65 -32.09
C PHE A 43 -18.05 49.10 -32.57
N SER A 44 -18.17 49.47 -33.86
CA SER A 44 -19.34 50.17 -34.42
C SER A 44 -20.69 49.48 -34.25
N ASP A 45 -20.67 48.15 -34.15
CA ASP A 45 -21.86 47.29 -34.13
C ASP A 45 -21.92 46.44 -32.85
N THR A 46 -21.09 46.74 -31.85
CA THR A 46 -21.07 46.08 -30.53
C THR A 46 -21.72 46.92 -29.45
N GLN A 47 -22.23 46.29 -28.39
CA GLN A 47 -22.68 46.98 -27.20
C GLN A 47 -21.48 47.43 -26.34
N ALA A 48 -21.54 48.67 -25.85
CA ALA A 48 -20.52 49.23 -24.98
C ALA A 48 -20.44 48.52 -23.62
N TRP A 49 -19.22 48.21 -23.18
CA TRP A 49 -18.91 47.69 -21.85
C TRP A 49 -19.33 48.66 -20.73
N THR A 50 -20.46 48.38 -20.09
CA THR A 50 -20.98 49.14 -18.93
C THR A 50 -20.10 48.93 -17.70
N SER A 51 -20.23 49.79 -16.69
CA SER A 51 -19.50 49.63 -15.42
C SER A 51 -19.82 48.31 -14.69
N GLU A 52 -21.01 47.78 -14.92
CA GLU A 52 -21.51 46.46 -14.46
C GLU A 52 -20.71 45.33 -15.14
N TYR A 53 -20.79 45.21 -16.47
CA TYR A 53 -20.01 44.21 -17.23
C TYR A 53 -18.49 44.29 -16.99
N LYS A 54 -17.94 45.50 -16.80
CA LYS A 54 -16.53 45.69 -16.44
C LYS A 54 -16.17 45.22 -15.03
N ALA A 55 -17.13 45.08 -14.12
CA ALA A 55 -16.91 44.51 -12.79
C ALA A 55 -16.99 42.98 -12.85
N GLU A 56 -18.02 42.45 -13.52
CA GLU A 56 -18.27 41.01 -13.69
C GLU A 56 -17.12 40.32 -14.43
N PHE A 57 -16.69 40.87 -15.57
CA PHE A 57 -15.55 40.35 -16.34
C PHE A 57 -14.25 40.34 -15.51
N ARG A 58 -13.99 41.40 -14.74
CA ARG A 58 -12.80 41.47 -13.86
C ARG A 58 -12.88 40.49 -12.68
N ALA A 59 -14.07 40.20 -12.17
CA ALA A 59 -14.25 39.18 -11.14
C ALA A 59 -13.96 37.77 -11.69
N ALA A 60 -14.35 37.48 -12.94
CA ALA A 60 -13.99 36.23 -13.62
C ALA A 60 -12.47 36.11 -13.85
N LEU A 61 -11.81 37.19 -14.31
CA LEU A 61 -10.34 37.24 -14.38
C LEU A 61 -9.68 36.98 -13.02
N SER A 62 -10.13 37.64 -11.95
CA SER A 62 -9.55 37.45 -10.61
C SER A 62 -9.78 36.05 -10.02
N ALA A 63 -10.85 35.34 -10.41
CA ALA A 63 -11.03 33.94 -10.04
C ALA A 63 -9.98 33.02 -10.69
N ILE A 64 -9.48 33.37 -11.88
CA ILE A 64 -8.37 32.67 -12.56
C ILE A 64 -7.02 33.05 -11.94
N GLU A 65 -6.75 34.35 -11.71
CA GLU A 65 -5.52 34.82 -11.06
C GLU A 65 -5.34 34.23 -9.66
N ALA A 66 -6.44 33.90 -8.97
CA ALA A 66 -6.41 33.24 -7.67
C ALA A 66 -5.80 31.84 -7.71
N VAL A 67 -5.90 31.09 -8.83
CA VAL A 67 -5.52 29.67 -8.86
C VAL A 67 -4.26 29.39 -9.67
N ALA A 68 -3.96 30.20 -10.69
CA ALA A 68 -2.84 29.99 -11.61
C ALA A 68 -1.91 31.22 -11.68
N ASN A 69 -0.65 31.03 -12.09
CA ASN A 69 0.34 32.11 -12.26
C ASN A 69 0.10 32.93 -13.56
N VAL A 70 -1.15 33.36 -13.75
CA VAL A 70 -1.55 34.30 -14.81
C VAL A 70 -1.83 35.66 -14.16
N ARG A 71 -1.56 36.75 -14.88
CA ARG A 71 -1.89 38.11 -14.43
C ARG A 71 -2.47 38.94 -15.57
N PHE A 72 -3.66 39.48 -15.38
CA PHE A 72 -4.38 40.25 -16.40
C PHE A 72 -4.22 41.76 -16.21
N VAL A 73 -3.99 42.49 -17.30
CA VAL A 73 -3.77 43.94 -17.29
C VAL A 73 -4.63 44.62 -18.37
N GLU A 74 -5.60 45.45 -17.96
CA GLU A 74 -6.41 46.23 -18.92
C GLU A 74 -5.52 47.22 -19.67
N THR A 75 -5.57 47.20 -21.00
CA THR A 75 -4.91 48.18 -21.88
C THR A 75 -5.95 49.06 -22.57
N GLN A 76 -5.55 50.26 -22.98
CA GLN A 76 -6.35 51.13 -23.86
C GLN A 76 -5.96 50.98 -25.34
N TYR A 77 -5.00 50.11 -25.64
CA TYR A 77 -4.40 49.98 -26.97
C TYR A 77 -4.68 48.59 -27.56
N PHE A 78 -5.78 48.48 -28.33
CA PHE A 78 -6.19 47.29 -29.08
C PHE A 78 -5.01 46.53 -29.72
N GLY A 79 -4.18 47.21 -30.52
CA GLY A 79 -3.04 46.60 -31.24
C GLY A 79 -1.86 46.13 -30.37
N SER A 80 -2.01 46.10 -29.05
CA SER A 80 -1.04 45.52 -28.10
C SER A 80 -1.62 44.39 -27.25
N ALA A 81 -2.96 44.28 -27.20
CA ALA A 81 -3.68 43.36 -26.34
C ALA A 81 -3.47 41.90 -26.76
N ASP A 82 -3.44 41.01 -25.77
CA ASP A 82 -3.44 39.56 -25.93
C ASP A 82 -4.87 39.03 -26.08
N LEU A 83 -5.81 39.60 -25.32
CA LEU A 83 -7.24 39.31 -25.37
C LEU A 83 -8.04 40.56 -25.79
N VAL A 84 -9.04 40.40 -26.65
CA VAL A 84 -9.91 41.48 -27.13
C VAL A 84 -11.37 41.07 -26.97
N GLU A 85 -12.10 41.81 -26.15
CA GLU A 85 -13.41 41.41 -25.66
C GLU A 85 -14.53 42.28 -26.23
N ALA A 86 -15.56 41.66 -26.79
CA ALA A 86 -16.72 42.34 -27.36
C ALA A 86 -18.03 41.85 -26.75
N ILE A 87 -19.02 42.74 -26.65
CA ILE A 87 -20.41 42.34 -26.41
C ILE A 87 -21.13 42.51 -27.74
N ALA A 88 -21.36 41.40 -28.44
CA ALA A 88 -21.65 41.37 -29.87
C ALA A 88 -23.12 40.94 -30.15
N PRO A 89 -23.75 41.43 -31.23
CA PRO A 89 -25.07 40.96 -31.65
C PRO A 89 -25.02 39.52 -32.16
N SER A 90 -26.14 38.78 -32.10
CA SER A 90 -26.26 37.42 -32.65
C SER A 90 -25.78 37.25 -34.09
N SER A 91 -25.73 38.32 -34.89
CA SER A 91 -25.17 38.31 -36.25
C SER A 91 -23.63 38.20 -36.33
N PHE A 92 -22.94 38.24 -35.18
CA PHE A 92 -21.50 37.97 -35.08
C PHE A 92 -21.19 36.47 -34.96
N PHE A 93 -22.15 35.66 -34.49
CA PHE A 93 -21.96 34.26 -34.18
C PHE A 93 -22.51 33.37 -35.29
N ASP A 94 -21.83 32.26 -35.60
CA ASP A 94 -22.28 31.29 -36.61
C ASP A 94 -23.60 30.61 -36.23
N SER A 95 -23.86 30.48 -34.93
CA SER A 95 -25.14 30.06 -34.37
C SER A 95 -25.80 31.22 -33.61
N PRO A 96 -27.06 31.60 -33.91
CA PRO A 96 -27.76 32.63 -33.15
C PRO A 96 -28.10 32.20 -31.71
N ASN A 97 -27.91 30.92 -31.38
CA ASN A 97 -28.09 30.38 -30.04
C ASN A 97 -26.77 30.31 -29.24
N ALA A 98 -25.64 30.74 -29.81
CA ALA A 98 -24.37 30.84 -29.08
C ALA A 98 -24.50 31.88 -27.96
N LEU A 99 -24.10 31.49 -26.75
CA LEU A 99 -24.09 32.34 -25.56
C LEU A 99 -22.86 33.24 -25.54
N GLY A 100 -21.69 32.64 -25.78
CA GLY A 100 -20.43 33.31 -25.99
C GLY A 100 -19.61 32.60 -27.06
N PHE A 101 -18.40 33.10 -27.26
CA PHE A 101 -17.33 32.48 -28.02
C PHE A 101 -16.01 33.12 -27.58
N HIS A 102 -14.94 32.33 -27.47
CA HIS A 102 -13.59 32.84 -27.34
C HIS A 102 -12.61 32.04 -28.19
N SER A 103 -11.71 32.74 -28.88
CA SER A 103 -10.58 32.11 -29.57
C SER A 103 -9.54 31.59 -28.57
N THR A 104 -8.68 30.67 -28.97
CA THR A 104 -7.71 30.05 -28.05
C THR A 104 -6.32 30.67 -28.18
N PRO A 105 -5.33 30.33 -27.31
CA PRO A 105 -4.01 30.94 -27.35
C PRO A 105 -3.37 30.89 -28.73
N SER A 106 -3.22 32.07 -29.35
CA SER A 106 -2.65 32.25 -30.68
C SER A 106 -1.54 33.31 -30.68
N THR A 107 -0.79 33.39 -31.79
CA THR A 107 0.26 34.40 -31.98
C THR A 107 -0.28 35.80 -32.30
N GLY A 108 -1.59 35.95 -32.48
CA GLY A 108 -2.30 37.22 -32.58
C GLY A 108 -3.16 37.50 -31.35
N ALA A 109 -3.91 38.61 -31.38
CA ALA A 109 -4.91 38.88 -30.36
C ALA A 109 -6.02 37.82 -30.43
N SER A 110 -6.28 37.16 -29.30
CA SER A 110 -7.42 36.26 -29.15
C SER A 110 -8.70 37.08 -28.95
N ILE A 111 -9.79 36.65 -29.59
CA ILE A 111 -11.05 37.40 -29.62
C ILE A 111 -12.10 36.68 -28.78
N GLY A 112 -12.64 37.38 -27.78
CA GLY A 112 -13.80 37.00 -26.99
C GLY A 112 -15.04 37.79 -27.38
N ALA A 113 -16.21 37.13 -27.43
CA ALA A 113 -17.48 37.74 -27.80
C ALA A 113 -18.65 37.18 -26.97
N PHE A 114 -19.46 38.06 -26.41
CA PHE A 114 -20.62 37.71 -25.58
C PHE A 114 -21.92 38.18 -26.25
N ASN A 115 -22.89 37.28 -26.45
CA ASN A 115 -24.07 37.56 -27.27
C ASN A 115 -25.12 38.46 -26.59
N THR A 116 -25.38 39.65 -27.18
CA THR A 116 -26.35 40.62 -26.65
C THR A 116 -27.81 40.15 -26.63
N ASP A 117 -28.18 39.06 -27.33
CA ASP A 117 -29.55 38.54 -27.24
C ASP A 117 -29.81 37.82 -25.91
N PHE A 118 -28.77 37.24 -25.31
CA PHE A 118 -28.79 36.60 -23.99
C PHE A 118 -28.34 37.57 -22.89
N TRP A 119 -27.30 38.36 -23.13
CA TRP A 119 -26.66 39.22 -22.13
C TRP A 119 -27.04 40.69 -22.34
N LYS A 120 -27.92 41.21 -21.46
CA LYS A 120 -28.47 42.56 -21.55
C LYS A 120 -28.21 43.34 -20.26
N ALA A 121 -27.54 44.49 -20.38
CA ALA A 121 -27.16 45.32 -19.24
C ALA A 121 -28.37 45.76 -18.41
N GLY A 122 -28.25 45.73 -17.08
CA GLY A 122 -29.34 46.00 -16.14
C GLY A 122 -30.46 44.95 -16.10
N PHE A 123 -30.22 43.74 -16.63
CA PHE A 123 -31.11 42.60 -16.44
C PHE A 123 -30.58 41.72 -15.30
N ASN A 124 -31.46 41.44 -14.32
CA ASN A 124 -31.44 40.34 -13.35
C ASN A 124 -30.14 39.90 -12.61
N SER A 125 -29.03 40.64 -12.59
CA SER A 125 -27.84 40.28 -11.78
C SER A 125 -27.29 38.86 -12.05
N ASN A 126 -27.39 38.38 -13.29
CA ASN A 126 -26.91 37.05 -13.67
C ASN A 126 -25.41 37.01 -14.03
N GLY A 127 -24.71 38.16 -14.04
CA GLY A 127 -23.25 38.26 -14.14
C GLY A 127 -22.53 38.38 -12.80
N ASP A 128 -23.24 38.49 -11.68
CA ASP A 128 -22.66 38.28 -10.35
C ASP A 128 -22.23 36.80 -10.20
N PRO A 129 -21.20 36.48 -9.39
CA PRO A 129 -20.76 35.10 -9.13
C PRO A 129 -21.92 34.16 -8.75
N GLY A 130 -21.94 32.97 -9.34
CA GLY A 130 -23.04 32.00 -9.23
C GLY A 130 -24.17 32.23 -10.23
N GLY A 131 -24.24 33.39 -10.89
CA GLY A 131 -25.13 33.66 -12.01
C GLY A 131 -24.65 33.04 -13.32
N PHE A 132 -25.57 32.83 -14.26
CA PHE A 132 -25.26 32.10 -15.49
C PHE A 132 -24.34 32.85 -16.46
N PHE A 133 -24.44 34.18 -16.54
CA PHE A 133 -23.50 34.96 -17.34
C PHE A 133 -22.08 34.89 -16.77
N PHE A 134 -21.93 34.81 -15.43
CA PHE A 134 -20.63 34.61 -14.80
C PHE A 134 -20.03 33.22 -15.12
N THR A 135 -20.86 32.17 -15.17
CA THR A 135 -20.41 30.85 -15.69
C THR A 135 -19.92 30.97 -17.13
N THR A 136 -20.66 31.66 -18.02
CA THR A 136 -20.21 31.91 -19.40
C THR A 136 -18.91 32.72 -19.44
N LEU A 137 -18.74 33.75 -18.61
CA LEU A 137 -17.49 34.52 -18.53
C LEU A 137 -16.29 33.63 -18.17
N LEU A 138 -16.43 32.73 -17.19
CA LEU A 138 -15.39 31.77 -16.83
C LEU A 138 -15.11 30.73 -17.94
N HIS A 139 -16.16 30.23 -18.59
CA HIS A 139 -16.06 29.29 -19.70
C HIS A 139 -15.28 29.87 -20.89
N GLU A 140 -15.66 31.06 -21.35
CA GLU A 140 -14.99 31.74 -22.46
C GLU A 140 -13.54 32.13 -22.11
N LEU A 141 -13.28 32.52 -20.85
CA LEU A 141 -11.91 32.76 -20.38
C LEU A 141 -11.09 31.46 -20.22
N GLY A 142 -11.76 30.31 -20.04
CA GLY A 142 -11.14 28.99 -20.11
C GLY A 142 -10.61 28.70 -21.52
N HIS A 143 -11.45 28.88 -22.55
CA HIS A 143 -11.04 28.82 -23.96
C HIS A 143 -9.90 29.81 -24.28
N ALA A 144 -10.00 31.05 -23.78
CA ALA A 144 -8.96 32.07 -23.92
C ALA A 144 -7.58 31.59 -23.45
N LEU A 145 -7.54 30.74 -22.42
CA LEU A 145 -6.33 30.18 -21.82
C LEU A 145 -5.97 28.79 -22.37
N GLY A 146 -6.79 28.22 -23.25
CA GLY A 146 -6.53 26.96 -23.94
C GLY A 146 -7.16 25.73 -23.28
N LEU A 147 -8.19 25.91 -22.45
CA LEU A 147 -9.03 24.79 -22.01
C LEU A 147 -10.04 24.42 -23.10
N GLY A 148 -10.33 23.13 -23.27
CA GLY A 148 -11.33 22.59 -24.20
C GLY A 148 -12.51 21.94 -23.47
N HIS A 149 -13.47 21.45 -24.25
CA HIS A 149 -14.70 20.87 -23.72
C HIS A 149 -14.58 19.38 -23.36
N PRO A 150 -15.27 18.90 -22.30
CA PRO A 150 -15.35 17.47 -22.01
C PRO A 150 -16.09 16.63 -23.06
N GLN A 151 -16.92 17.25 -23.90
CA GLN A 151 -17.83 16.56 -24.83
C GLN A 151 -17.38 16.52 -26.29
N ASP A 152 -16.26 17.15 -26.64
CA ASP A 152 -15.68 17.16 -27.98
C ASP A 152 -14.13 17.07 -27.91
N ASP A 153 -13.49 16.98 -29.06
CA ASP A 153 -12.04 16.86 -29.24
C ASP A 153 -11.39 18.19 -29.71
N GLY A 154 -12.09 19.31 -29.51
CA GLY A 154 -11.61 20.64 -29.82
C GLY A 154 -10.24 20.94 -29.19
N LEU A 155 -9.42 21.75 -29.86
CA LEU A 155 -8.10 22.19 -29.37
C LEU A 155 -7.06 21.07 -29.17
N GLY A 156 -7.37 19.85 -29.60
CA GLY A 156 -6.55 18.65 -29.39
C GLY A 156 -6.81 17.95 -28.06
N THR A 157 -7.96 18.20 -27.41
CA THR A 157 -8.44 17.40 -26.28
C THR A 157 -8.93 16.01 -26.76
N THR A 158 -9.52 15.24 -25.84
CA THR A 158 -10.27 14.00 -26.12
C THR A 158 -11.67 14.18 -25.56
N VAL A 159 -12.67 13.54 -26.16
CA VAL A 159 -13.97 13.35 -25.48
C VAL A 159 -13.73 12.63 -24.15
N MET A 160 -14.25 13.17 -23.05
CA MET A 160 -14.11 12.61 -21.71
C MET A 160 -14.75 11.22 -21.63
N ALA A 161 -14.11 10.29 -20.91
CA ALA A 161 -14.55 8.89 -20.88
C ALA A 161 -16.02 8.76 -20.44
N GLY A 162 -16.81 8.03 -21.22
CA GLY A 162 -18.25 7.82 -20.99
C GLY A 162 -19.16 8.96 -21.43
N VAL A 163 -18.64 10.08 -21.95
CA VAL A 163 -19.46 11.13 -22.58
C VAL A 163 -19.82 10.71 -24.00
N THR A 164 -21.11 10.86 -24.34
CA THR A 164 -21.72 10.36 -25.58
C THR A 164 -22.62 11.39 -26.27
N ALA A 165 -22.87 12.54 -25.64
CA ALA A 165 -23.64 13.66 -26.17
C ALA A 165 -23.24 14.97 -25.48
N PRO A 166 -23.44 16.14 -26.10
CA PRO A 166 -23.06 17.42 -25.49
C PRO A 166 -23.83 17.78 -24.21
N PHE A 167 -25.05 17.28 -24.04
CA PHE A 167 -25.91 17.56 -22.88
C PHE A 167 -26.48 16.26 -22.30
N ASN A 168 -26.74 16.25 -20.98
CA ASN A 168 -27.27 15.12 -20.22
C ASN A 168 -26.41 13.84 -20.32
N SER A 169 -25.10 13.99 -20.54
CA SER A 169 -24.13 12.90 -20.62
C SER A 169 -22.95 13.24 -19.70
N PHE A 170 -22.92 12.63 -18.52
CA PHE A 170 -22.06 13.09 -17.41
C PHE A 170 -20.69 12.40 -17.36
N GLY A 171 -20.43 11.38 -18.19
CA GLY A 171 -19.16 10.64 -18.17
C GLY A 171 -18.97 9.72 -16.96
N VAL A 172 -17.85 9.01 -16.93
CA VAL A 172 -17.43 8.18 -15.79
C VAL A 172 -17.18 9.09 -14.57
N GLY A 173 -17.62 8.66 -13.37
CA GLY A 173 -17.60 9.48 -12.16
C GLY A 173 -18.53 10.71 -12.19
N GLY A 174 -19.32 10.89 -13.25
CA GLY A 174 -20.17 12.08 -13.44
C GLY A 174 -19.39 13.38 -13.67
N LEU A 175 -18.15 13.30 -14.12
CA LEU A 175 -17.19 14.42 -14.18
C LEU A 175 -17.50 15.50 -15.22
N ASN A 176 -18.30 15.21 -16.25
CA ASN A 176 -18.74 16.20 -17.25
C ASN A 176 -19.91 17.04 -16.71
N GLN A 177 -19.63 17.90 -15.72
CA GLN A 177 -20.59 18.85 -15.13
C GLN A 177 -19.91 20.15 -14.67
N GLY A 178 -20.67 21.26 -14.71
CA GLY A 178 -20.21 22.61 -14.34
C GLY A 178 -19.69 22.79 -12.90
N VAL A 179 -19.95 21.81 -12.02
CA VAL A 179 -19.38 21.72 -10.65
C VAL A 179 -17.93 21.25 -10.60
N TYR A 180 -17.46 20.56 -11.64
CA TYR A 180 -16.11 19.99 -11.70
C TYR A 180 -15.24 20.67 -12.77
N THR A 181 -15.86 21.14 -13.85
CA THR A 181 -15.24 21.96 -14.89
C THR A 181 -16.24 22.93 -15.48
N VAL A 182 -15.90 24.23 -15.54
CA VAL A 182 -16.72 25.26 -16.20
C VAL A 182 -16.80 25.06 -17.72
N MET A 183 -15.96 24.20 -18.30
CA MET A 183 -15.96 23.86 -19.73
C MET A 183 -17.09 22.89 -20.11
N SER A 184 -17.78 22.29 -19.13
CA SER A 184 -18.92 21.41 -19.38
C SER A 184 -20.17 22.18 -19.82
N TYR A 185 -20.87 21.66 -20.84
CA TYR A 185 -22.22 22.12 -21.21
C TYR A 185 -23.33 21.64 -20.25
N ASN A 186 -23.01 20.79 -19.26
CA ASN A 186 -23.93 20.40 -18.19
C ASN A 186 -23.79 21.36 -17.00
N ASP A 187 -24.15 22.62 -17.21
CA ASP A 187 -23.92 23.74 -16.29
C ASP A 187 -24.39 23.48 -14.85
N GLY A 188 -23.60 23.95 -13.87
CA GLY A 188 -23.83 23.69 -12.45
C GLY A 188 -23.87 22.19 -12.11
N TRP A 189 -24.69 21.81 -11.13
CA TRP A 189 -24.86 20.40 -10.72
C TRP A 189 -26.06 19.76 -11.46
N THR A 190 -26.01 19.69 -12.79
CA THR A 190 -27.15 19.30 -13.63
C THR A 190 -27.77 17.94 -13.23
N SER A 191 -26.96 16.92 -12.91
CA SER A 191 -27.44 15.58 -12.49
C SER A 191 -28.31 15.58 -11.23
N LYS A 192 -28.19 16.59 -10.37
CA LYS A 192 -28.94 16.71 -9.11
C LYS A 192 -30.03 17.79 -9.16
N ASN A 193 -29.75 18.90 -9.85
CA ASN A 193 -30.53 20.12 -9.79
C ASN A 193 -31.30 20.47 -11.07
N GLY A 194 -31.14 19.64 -12.11
CA GLY A 194 -31.59 19.93 -13.48
C GLY A 194 -30.76 21.02 -14.15
N THR A 195 -31.03 21.25 -15.44
CA THR A 195 -30.37 22.28 -16.26
C THR A 195 -30.46 23.67 -15.63
N LEU A 196 -29.35 24.40 -15.62
CA LEU A 196 -29.30 25.78 -15.14
C LEU A 196 -30.12 26.69 -16.07
N SER A 197 -30.87 27.64 -15.49
CA SER A 197 -31.71 28.55 -16.29
C SER A 197 -30.86 29.66 -16.90
N ALA A 198 -31.15 30.06 -18.14
CA ALA A 198 -30.48 31.19 -18.79
C ALA A 198 -30.60 32.53 -18.01
N ASN A 199 -31.62 32.65 -17.14
CA ASN A 199 -31.85 33.81 -16.27
C ASN A 199 -31.41 33.57 -14.81
N ALA A 200 -30.68 32.48 -14.53
CA ALA A 200 -30.27 32.13 -13.17
C ALA A 200 -29.27 33.15 -12.61
N THR A 201 -29.50 33.56 -11.37
CA THR A 201 -28.64 34.47 -10.60
C THR A 201 -27.82 33.70 -9.55
N TYR A 202 -28.00 32.38 -9.47
CA TYR A 202 -27.40 31.47 -8.51
C TYR A 202 -27.40 30.05 -9.07
N GLY A 203 -26.56 29.17 -8.53
CA GLY A 203 -26.47 27.76 -8.93
C GLY A 203 -25.57 27.46 -10.14
N GLY A 204 -25.02 28.49 -10.77
CA GLY A 204 -23.84 28.39 -11.63
C GLY A 204 -22.55 28.40 -10.83
N SER A 205 -21.51 28.96 -11.42
CA SER A 205 -20.13 28.93 -10.91
C SER A 205 -19.81 30.23 -10.18
N THR A 206 -19.21 30.17 -8.99
CA THR A 206 -18.62 31.35 -8.31
C THR A 206 -17.11 31.45 -8.54
N GLY A 207 -16.51 30.38 -9.04
CA GLY A 207 -15.12 30.25 -9.42
C GLY A 207 -14.94 29.00 -10.28
N LEU A 208 -13.69 28.61 -10.52
CA LEU A 208 -13.34 27.44 -11.33
C LEU A 208 -13.60 26.12 -10.60
N GLY A 209 -13.84 25.05 -11.35
CA GLY A 209 -13.90 23.68 -10.84
C GLY A 209 -12.52 23.05 -10.69
N ALA A 210 -12.42 21.92 -9.99
CA ALA A 210 -11.12 21.31 -9.64
C ALA A 210 -10.33 20.85 -10.88
N LEU A 211 -11.02 20.41 -11.95
CA LEU A 211 -10.38 20.01 -13.21
C LEU A 211 -9.85 21.22 -13.98
N ASP A 212 -10.58 22.35 -13.96
CA ASP A 212 -10.11 23.61 -14.59
C ASP A 212 -8.85 24.13 -13.88
N ILE A 213 -8.87 24.11 -12.54
CA ILE A 213 -7.72 24.50 -11.71
C ILE A 213 -6.52 23.63 -12.08
N ALA A 214 -6.66 22.31 -12.05
CA ALA A 214 -5.56 21.41 -12.36
C ALA A 214 -5.02 21.59 -13.80
N ALA A 215 -5.90 21.76 -14.80
CA ALA A 215 -5.49 22.01 -16.19
C ALA A 215 -4.76 23.36 -16.34
N LEU A 216 -5.27 24.45 -15.75
CA LEU A 216 -4.60 25.75 -15.78
C LEU A 216 -3.28 25.75 -14.99
N GLN A 217 -3.19 25.02 -13.88
CA GLN A 217 -1.96 24.87 -13.12
C GLN A 217 -0.91 24.02 -13.85
N ALA A 218 -1.32 23.03 -14.66
CA ALA A 218 -0.41 22.31 -15.54
C ALA A 218 0.14 23.21 -16.68
N MET A 219 -0.68 24.12 -17.20
CA MET A 219 -0.30 25.01 -18.32
C MET A 219 0.47 26.27 -17.88
N TYR A 220 0.10 26.86 -16.75
CA TYR A 220 0.59 28.17 -16.29
C TYR A 220 1.25 28.11 -14.90
N GLY A 221 1.11 27.02 -14.16
CA GLY A 221 1.61 26.87 -12.79
C GLY A 221 0.65 27.37 -11.72
N ALA A 222 0.77 26.81 -10.52
CA ALA A 222 -0.07 27.14 -9.37
C ALA A 222 0.32 28.47 -8.71
N ASN A 223 -0.69 29.31 -8.40
CA ASN A 223 -0.49 30.49 -7.57
C ASN A 223 -0.37 30.08 -6.10
N THR A 224 0.86 29.99 -5.60
CA THR A 224 1.20 29.54 -4.24
C THR A 224 0.96 30.58 -3.13
N SER A 225 0.39 31.75 -3.44
CA SER A 225 0.17 32.84 -2.49
C SER A 225 -1.29 33.06 -2.08
N THR A 226 -2.23 32.42 -2.76
CA THR A 226 -3.67 32.59 -2.53
C THR A 226 -4.09 31.93 -1.23
N ASN A 227 -4.83 32.69 -0.40
CA ASN A 227 -5.46 32.19 0.82
C ASN A 227 -4.52 31.66 1.92
N SER A 228 -3.20 31.84 1.80
CA SER A 228 -2.11 31.30 2.66
C SER A 228 -2.10 31.69 4.17
N GLY A 229 -3.24 31.75 4.83
CA GLY A 229 -3.43 31.93 6.26
C GLY A 229 -4.71 31.21 6.68
N ASN A 230 -5.11 31.32 7.95
CA ASN A 230 -6.28 30.58 8.45
C ASN A 230 -7.59 31.11 7.84
N ASN A 231 -8.20 30.31 6.99
CA ASN A 231 -9.35 30.65 6.17
C ASN A 231 -10.64 29.91 6.57
N THR A 232 -11.80 30.43 6.16
CA THR A 232 -13.11 29.83 6.46
C THR A 232 -14.06 29.95 5.28
N TYR A 233 -14.45 28.81 4.75
CA TYR A 233 -15.31 28.61 3.59
C TYR A 233 -16.72 28.28 4.07
N VAL A 234 -17.63 29.26 4.00
CA VAL A 234 -18.99 29.12 4.55
C VAL A 234 -19.93 28.52 3.50
N ILE A 235 -20.49 27.34 3.77
CA ILE A 235 -21.50 26.71 2.90
C ILE A 235 -22.77 27.59 2.90
N PRO A 236 -23.26 28.03 1.73
CA PRO A 236 -24.45 28.88 1.66
C PRO A 236 -25.71 28.21 2.21
N SER A 237 -26.61 29.00 2.81
CA SER A 237 -27.86 28.52 3.41
C SER A 237 -29.13 28.90 2.64
N ALA A 238 -28.99 29.60 1.51
CA ALA A 238 -30.12 30.03 0.68
C ALA A 238 -29.71 30.21 -0.80
N ASN A 239 -30.69 30.09 -1.69
CA ASN A 239 -30.56 30.31 -3.13
C ASN A 239 -30.73 31.79 -3.48
N VAL A 240 -29.62 32.54 -3.50
CA VAL A 240 -29.58 34.00 -3.73
C VAL A 240 -28.37 34.40 -4.60
N ALA A 241 -28.37 35.60 -5.18
CA ALA A 241 -27.22 36.09 -5.95
C ALA A 241 -25.92 36.06 -5.13
N GLY A 242 -24.82 35.64 -5.76
CA GLY A 242 -23.55 35.34 -5.08
C GLY A 242 -23.39 33.86 -4.65
N VAL A 243 -24.40 33.01 -4.85
CA VAL A 243 -24.37 31.58 -4.45
C VAL A 243 -24.23 30.68 -5.68
N GLY A 244 -23.24 29.80 -5.65
CA GLY A 244 -22.95 28.83 -6.69
C GLY A 244 -21.84 27.88 -6.26
N TYR A 245 -21.12 27.32 -7.22
CA TYR A 245 -20.11 26.30 -7.00
C TYR A 245 -18.70 26.77 -7.41
N GLN A 246 -17.70 26.32 -6.65
CA GLN A 246 -16.28 26.45 -6.99
C GLN A 246 -15.47 25.35 -6.30
N ALA A 247 -14.29 25.06 -6.82
CA ALA A 247 -13.26 24.37 -6.06
C ALA A 247 -12.51 25.36 -5.16
N ILE A 248 -12.20 24.95 -3.93
CA ILE A 248 -11.33 25.68 -3.02
C ILE A 248 -9.89 25.50 -3.49
N TRP A 249 -9.23 26.63 -3.75
CA TRP A 249 -7.77 26.71 -3.83
C TRP A 249 -7.26 27.46 -2.60
N ASP A 250 -6.46 26.77 -1.80
CA ASP A 250 -5.81 27.30 -0.61
C ASP A 250 -4.37 26.78 -0.58
N THR A 251 -3.43 27.63 -0.16
CA THR A 251 -1.99 27.31 -0.19
C THR A 251 -1.37 27.14 1.20
N GLY A 252 -2.21 27.20 2.24
CA GLY A 252 -1.92 26.66 3.56
C GLY A 252 -2.33 27.59 4.70
N GLY A 253 -2.83 26.99 5.76
CA GLY A 253 -3.31 27.71 6.93
C GLY A 253 -3.66 26.74 8.05
N ASN A 254 -4.86 26.92 8.60
CA ASN A 254 -5.58 25.89 9.34
C ASN A 254 -7.04 26.24 9.12
N ASP A 255 -7.63 25.55 8.18
CA ASP A 255 -8.71 26.07 7.34
C ASP A 255 -9.98 25.29 7.59
N SER A 256 -11.12 25.92 7.32
CA SER A 256 -12.42 25.44 7.82
C SER A 256 -13.49 25.48 6.74
N ILE A 257 -14.21 24.38 6.51
CA ILE A 257 -15.54 24.44 5.88
C ILE A 257 -16.58 24.49 6.99
N TRP A 258 -17.51 25.46 6.91
CA TRP A 258 -18.52 25.69 7.94
C TRP A 258 -19.91 25.91 7.35
N TYR A 259 -20.89 25.10 7.75
CA TYR A 259 -22.31 25.36 7.53
C TYR A 259 -22.96 26.01 8.76
N GLN A 260 -23.81 27.02 8.54
CA GLN A 260 -24.46 27.80 9.63
C GLN A 260 -25.99 27.77 9.55
N GLY A 261 -26.57 26.96 8.66
CA GLY A 261 -28.02 26.85 8.49
C GLY A 261 -28.63 25.67 9.25
N SER A 262 -29.86 25.32 8.90
CA SER A 262 -30.66 24.27 9.56
C SER A 262 -31.20 23.20 8.60
N ALA A 263 -30.67 23.13 7.38
CA ALA A 263 -30.85 21.97 6.50
C ALA A 263 -29.75 20.95 6.80
N ASN A 264 -29.91 19.71 6.35
CA ASN A 264 -28.81 18.74 6.38
C ASN A 264 -27.70 19.21 5.43
N ALA A 265 -26.45 19.16 5.88
CA ALA A 265 -25.27 19.44 5.07
C ALA A 265 -24.42 18.19 4.88
N ARG A 266 -23.82 18.05 3.69
CA ARG A 266 -22.68 17.17 3.49
C ARG A 266 -21.43 18.04 3.50
N ILE A 267 -20.44 17.68 4.30
CA ILE A 267 -19.12 18.29 4.35
C ILE A 267 -18.09 17.19 4.12
N ASP A 268 -17.23 17.34 3.12
CA ASP A 268 -16.24 16.35 2.74
C ASP A 268 -14.90 17.07 2.54
N LEU A 269 -13.92 16.77 3.41
CA LEU A 269 -12.63 17.48 3.43
C LEU A 269 -11.61 16.90 2.43
N ARG A 270 -11.99 15.94 1.59
CA ARG A 270 -11.07 15.28 0.65
C ARG A 270 -10.86 16.09 -0.62
N PRO A 271 -9.60 16.32 -1.06
CA PRO A 271 -9.29 16.98 -2.32
C PRO A 271 -9.63 16.10 -3.54
N ALA A 272 -9.72 16.73 -4.70
CA ALA A 272 -9.88 16.07 -5.98
C ALA A 272 -8.72 15.11 -6.29
N THR A 273 -9.03 13.89 -6.74
CA THR A 273 -8.04 12.87 -7.11
C THR A 273 -7.56 12.96 -8.56
N LEU A 274 -8.26 13.70 -9.43
CA LEU A 274 -7.93 13.90 -10.85
C LEU A 274 -7.86 12.59 -11.68
N ASP A 275 -8.66 11.61 -11.27
CA ASP A 275 -8.88 10.32 -11.93
C ASP A 275 -10.37 10.14 -12.28
N TYR A 276 -10.75 8.97 -12.79
CA TYR A 276 -12.14 8.64 -13.15
C TYR A 276 -12.94 7.99 -11.99
N THR A 277 -12.61 8.32 -10.73
CA THR A 277 -13.40 7.91 -9.55
C THR A 277 -14.42 8.98 -9.16
N ASP A 278 -15.32 8.67 -8.22
CA ASP A 278 -16.27 9.63 -7.64
C ASP A 278 -15.60 10.79 -6.88
N THR A 279 -14.29 10.70 -6.59
CA THR A 279 -13.48 11.81 -6.03
C THR A 279 -12.70 12.57 -7.11
N GLY A 280 -12.79 12.20 -8.38
CA GLY A 280 -11.98 12.73 -9.48
C GLY A 280 -12.04 14.26 -9.64
N GLY A 281 -13.25 14.83 -9.57
CA GLY A 281 -13.51 16.28 -9.58
C GLY A 281 -13.56 16.92 -8.18
N GLY A 282 -13.23 16.15 -7.14
CA GLY A 282 -13.46 16.49 -5.73
C GLY A 282 -14.91 16.22 -5.31
N VAL A 283 -15.13 16.02 -4.01
CA VAL A 283 -16.48 15.80 -3.48
C VAL A 283 -17.13 17.13 -3.12
N ILE A 284 -18.38 17.32 -3.53
CA ILE A 284 -19.12 18.55 -3.27
C ILE A 284 -19.61 18.58 -1.81
N SER A 285 -19.13 19.55 -1.04
CA SER A 285 -19.68 19.99 0.24
C SER A 285 -20.82 20.99 0.00
N PHE A 286 -22.04 20.68 0.45
CA PHE A 286 -23.27 21.46 0.17
C PHE A 286 -24.31 21.30 1.28
N ALA A 287 -25.34 22.15 1.29
CA ALA A 287 -26.55 22.00 2.11
C ALA A 287 -27.78 21.62 1.28
N GLU A 288 -28.63 20.75 1.79
CA GLU A 288 -29.84 20.27 1.08
C GLU A 288 -30.73 21.43 0.60
N GLY A 289 -31.19 21.34 -0.66
CA GLY A 289 -31.98 22.37 -1.31
C GLY A 289 -31.20 23.63 -1.75
N VAL A 290 -29.93 23.78 -1.37
CA VAL A 290 -29.09 24.91 -1.79
C VAL A 290 -28.28 24.55 -3.04
N LYS A 291 -28.39 25.37 -4.08
CA LYS A 291 -27.63 25.29 -5.31
C LYS A 291 -26.30 26.05 -5.16
N GLY A 292 -25.46 25.58 -4.26
CA GLY A 292 -24.12 26.12 -4.04
C GLY A 292 -23.33 25.32 -3.01
N GLY A 293 -22.01 25.47 -3.03
CA GLY A 293 -21.10 24.64 -2.24
C GLY A 293 -19.68 24.62 -2.80
N PHE A 294 -18.86 23.73 -2.26
CA PHE A 294 -17.43 23.67 -2.57
C PHE A 294 -16.98 22.25 -2.90
N THR A 295 -16.14 22.09 -3.93
CA THR A 295 -15.17 20.99 -3.96
C THR A 295 -13.83 21.50 -3.43
N ILE A 296 -12.83 20.62 -3.26
CA ILE A 296 -11.47 20.99 -2.85
C ILE A 296 -10.52 20.61 -4.00
N ALA A 297 -9.68 21.53 -4.44
CA ALA A 297 -8.73 21.28 -5.53
C ALA A 297 -7.64 20.27 -5.12
N GLN A 298 -7.02 19.63 -6.11
CA GLN A 298 -5.92 18.69 -5.85
C GLN A 298 -4.74 19.40 -5.17
N GLY A 299 -4.13 18.73 -4.18
CA GLY A 299 -3.02 19.28 -3.39
C GLY A 299 -3.43 20.27 -2.28
N VAL A 300 -4.71 20.66 -2.19
CA VAL A 300 -5.21 21.50 -1.10
C VAL A 300 -5.58 20.64 0.11
N VAL A 301 -5.25 21.11 1.31
CA VAL A 301 -5.66 20.52 2.59
C VAL A 301 -6.61 21.49 3.27
N ILE A 302 -7.71 20.97 3.84
CA ILE A 302 -8.61 21.69 4.74
C ILE A 302 -8.71 20.87 6.02
N GLU A 303 -8.35 21.45 7.15
CA GLU A 303 -8.24 20.70 8.41
C GLU A 303 -9.58 20.56 9.13
N ASN A 304 -10.52 21.50 9.00
CA ASN A 304 -11.66 21.59 9.93
C ASN A 304 -13.02 21.57 9.22
N ALA A 305 -13.99 20.88 9.82
CA ALA A 305 -15.38 20.83 9.37
C ALA A 305 -16.34 21.17 10.51
N TYR A 306 -17.28 22.07 10.23
CA TYR A 306 -18.31 22.50 11.18
C TYR A 306 -19.70 22.38 10.53
N GLY A 307 -20.54 21.50 11.05
CA GLY A 307 -21.95 21.37 10.72
C GLY A 307 -22.81 22.52 11.25
N GLY A 308 -24.09 22.50 10.89
CA GLY A 308 -25.10 23.50 11.23
C GLY A 308 -26.05 23.06 12.34
N ALA A 309 -27.34 23.03 12.00
CA ALA A 309 -28.44 22.64 12.89
C ALA A 309 -29.37 21.57 12.26
N GLY A 310 -28.91 20.91 11.19
CA GLY A 310 -29.57 19.78 10.53
C GLY A 310 -28.80 18.48 10.80
N ASN A 311 -29.24 17.36 10.22
CA ASN A 311 -28.55 16.08 10.40
C ASN A 311 -27.42 15.99 9.37
N ASP A 312 -26.20 16.32 9.76
CA ASP A 312 -25.10 16.55 8.85
C ASP A 312 -24.25 15.28 8.63
N LEU A 313 -23.61 15.19 7.46
CA LEU A 313 -22.71 14.10 7.08
C LEU A 313 -21.31 14.67 6.84
N ILE A 314 -20.37 14.36 7.73
CA ILE A 314 -19.05 14.98 7.80
C ILE A 314 -17.95 13.94 7.57
N PHE A 315 -17.15 14.10 6.51
CA PHE A 315 -15.97 13.29 6.22
C PHE A 315 -14.69 14.09 6.45
N GLY A 316 -13.78 13.54 7.27
CA GLY A 316 -12.42 14.03 7.44
C GLY A 316 -11.51 13.75 6.23
N ASN A 317 -10.22 14.02 6.41
CA ASN A 317 -9.14 13.69 5.49
C ASN A 317 -7.89 13.31 6.29
N ASN A 318 -6.85 12.85 5.59
CA ASN A 318 -5.62 12.37 6.22
C ASN A 318 -4.89 13.39 7.14
N ALA A 319 -5.24 14.67 7.11
CA ALA A 319 -4.67 15.65 8.04
C ALA A 319 -5.16 15.42 9.48
N GLN A 320 -4.69 16.25 10.42
CA GLN A 320 -5.27 16.32 11.76
C GLN A 320 -6.54 17.18 11.71
N ASN A 321 -7.71 16.57 11.83
CA ASN A 321 -8.97 17.30 11.72
C ASN A 321 -9.60 17.73 13.05
N ILE A 322 -10.32 18.85 13.01
CA ILE A 322 -11.39 19.16 13.97
C ILE A 322 -12.73 19.02 13.24
N LEU A 323 -13.53 18.03 13.64
CA LEU A 323 -14.86 17.76 13.08
C LEU A 323 -15.90 18.07 14.15
N ARG A 324 -16.89 18.92 13.86
CA ARG A 324 -17.96 19.26 14.81
C ARG A 324 -19.33 19.32 14.12
N GLY A 325 -20.31 18.57 14.61
CA GLY A 325 -21.67 18.53 14.05
C GLY A 325 -22.51 19.74 14.47
N ASN A 326 -22.38 20.12 15.74
CA ASN A 326 -23.10 21.18 16.46
C ASN A 326 -24.51 20.78 16.90
N SER A 327 -25.47 20.58 16.00
CA SER A 327 -26.83 20.21 16.38
C SER A 327 -27.51 19.46 15.24
N GLY A 328 -27.98 18.25 15.52
CA GLY A 328 -28.44 17.35 14.47
C GLY A 328 -28.52 15.93 14.98
N HIS A 329 -28.56 14.97 14.06
CA HIS A 329 -28.22 13.57 14.31
C HIS A 329 -27.12 13.26 13.30
N ASP A 330 -25.91 13.67 13.67
CA ASP A 330 -24.81 13.90 12.75
C ASP A 330 -24.01 12.62 12.55
N THR A 331 -23.54 12.39 11.32
CA THR A 331 -22.76 11.21 10.95
C THR A 331 -21.35 11.59 10.53
N PHE A 332 -20.36 11.02 11.18
CA PHE A 332 -18.94 11.35 10.96
C PHE A 332 -18.16 10.16 10.42
N GLN A 333 -17.19 10.43 9.54
CA GLN A 333 -16.13 9.49 9.17
C GLN A 333 -14.77 10.16 9.33
N SER A 334 -13.95 9.71 10.29
CA SER A 334 -12.75 10.46 10.71
C SER A 334 -11.51 10.33 9.82
N LEU A 335 -11.54 9.45 8.80
CA LEU A 335 -10.51 9.17 7.78
C LEU A 335 -9.10 9.68 8.10
N SER A 336 -8.20 8.82 8.60
CA SER A 336 -6.85 9.21 9.04
C SER A 336 -5.79 8.20 8.60
N ASP A 337 -4.59 8.68 8.24
CA ASP A 337 -3.40 7.86 7.96
C ASP A 337 -2.42 7.77 9.15
N GLY A 338 -2.81 8.28 10.32
CA GLY A 338 -1.98 8.35 11.53
C GLY A 338 -2.11 9.66 12.32
N SER A 339 -2.86 10.62 11.79
CA SER A 339 -3.25 11.87 12.46
C SER A 339 -4.17 11.64 13.70
N ASN A 340 -4.19 12.60 14.63
CA ASN A 340 -5.03 12.54 15.84
C ASN A 340 -6.21 13.50 15.74
N ASN A 341 -7.37 13.03 15.29
CA ASN A 341 -8.54 13.90 15.10
C ASN A 341 -9.19 14.32 16.42
N SER A 342 -9.95 15.42 16.39
CA SER A 342 -10.86 15.83 17.47
C SER A 342 -12.29 15.93 16.91
N ILE A 343 -13.16 15.02 17.35
CA ILE A 343 -14.53 14.86 16.85
C ILE A 343 -15.50 15.22 17.96
N PHE A 344 -16.43 16.12 17.65
CA PHE A 344 -17.48 16.56 18.56
C PHE A 344 -18.82 16.36 17.86
N GLY A 345 -19.69 15.49 18.39
CA GLY A 345 -21.06 15.33 17.91
C GLY A 345 -21.83 16.63 18.07
N GLY A 346 -22.36 16.86 19.28
CA GLY A 346 -22.97 18.12 19.67
C GLY A 346 -24.28 17.90 20.40
N TYR A 347 -25.38 18.34 19.80
CA TYR A 347 -26.73 18.16 20.31
C TYR A 347 -27.54 17.21 19.42
N GLY A 348 -27.88 16.04 19.97
CA GLY A 348 -28.69 15.01 19.34
C GLY A 348 -27.94 13.68 19.27
N ASN A 349 -28.51 12.65 18.65
CA ASN A 349 -27.95 11.29 18.67
C ASN A 349 -27.01 11.09 17.48
N ASP A 350 -25.71 11.11 17.72
CA ASP A 350 -24.70 11.17 16.67
C ASP A 350 -24.03 9.80 16.40
N LEU A 351 -23.62 9.57 15.15
CA LEU A 351 -23.02 8.32 14.68
C LEU A 351 -21.61 8.55 14.15
N ILE A 352 -20.60 8.13 14.91
CA ILE A 352 -19.21 8.48 14.67
C ILE A 352 -18.41 7.24 14.24
N TYR A 353 -17.98 7.18 12.99
CA TYR A 353 -17.09 6.13 12.49
C TYR A 353 -15.63 6.53 12.68
N VAL A 354 -14.96 5.87 13.63
CA VAL A 354 -13.54 6.09 13.95
C VAL A 354 -12.67 5.26 13.01
N ALA A 355 -11.81 5.94 12.25
CA ALA A 355 -10.95 5.35 11.23
C ALA A 355 -9.95 4.33 11.80
N VAL A 356 -9.59 3.35 10.95
CA VAL A 356 -8.43 2.49 11.19
C VAL A 356 -7.18 3.34 11.00
N SER A 357 -6.51 3.72 12.09
CA SER A 357 -5.23 4.43 12.00
C SER A 357 -4.33 4.17 13.21
N THR A 358 -3.06 4.52 13.08
CA THR A 358 -2.09 4.57 14.20
C THR A 358 -2.28 5.80 15.08
N GLY A 359 -3.15 6.72 14.68
CA GLY A 359 -3.55 7.89 15.44
C GLY A 359 -4.43 7.56 16.64
N ALA A 360 -4.60 8.55 17.50
CA ALA A 360 -5.43 8.52 18.69
C ALA A 360 -6.50 9.60 18.61
N ASP A 361 -7.63 9.27 17.96
CA ASP A 361 -8.75 10.18 17.77
C ASP A 361 -9.44 10.47 19.12
N GLN A 362 -9.72 11.74 19.40
CA GLN A 362 -10.48 12.18 20.56
C GLN A 362 -11.93 12.41 20.16
N VAL A 363 -12.83 11.55 20.63
CA VAL A 363 -14.25 11.55 20.27
C VAL A 363 -15.11 11.95 21.46
N PHE A 364 -15.98 12.92 21.26
CA PHE A 364 -16.95 13.43 22.22
C PHE A 364 -18.34 13.40 21.58
N GLY A 365 -19.29 12.65 22.16
CA GLY A 365 -20.70 12.72 21.73
C GLY A 365 -21.34 14.06 22.11
N GLU A 366 -21.07 14.50 23.35
CA GLU A 366 -21.60 15.70 24.00
C GLU A 366 -23.03 15.52 24.58
N GLN A 367 -24.11 15.77 23.83
CA GLN A 367 -25.50 15.64 24.32
C GLN A 367 -26.39 14.83 23.38
N GLY A 368 -26.42 13.51 23.59
CA GLY A 368 -27.20 12.59 22.77
C GLY A 368 -27.31 11.19 23.37
N ASN A 369 -27.82 10.26 22.57
CA ASN A 369 -27.55 8.84 22.73
C ASN A 369 -26.62 8.44 21.58
N ASP A 370 -25.32 8.59 21.81
CA ASP A 370 -24.31 8.66 20.75
C ASP A 370 -23.66 7.30 20.50
N VAL A 371 -23.22 7.06 19.26
CA VAL A 371 -22.67 5.76 18.83
C VAL A 371 -21.30 5.95 18.20
N ALA A 372 -20.24 5.61 18.93
CA ALA A 372 -18.89 5.51 18.40
C ALA A 372 -18.62 4.11 17.83
N VAL A 373 -18.36 4.02 16.53
CA VAL A 373 -18.02 2.79 15.81
C VAL A 373 -16.50 2.68 15.74
N ILE A 374 -15.94 1.71 16.46
CA ILE A 374 -14.51 1.62 16.74
C ILE A 374 -13.92 0.41 16.01
N SER A 375 -12.95 0.69 15.14
CA SER A 375 -12.29 -0.31 14.30
C SER A 375 -10.96 -0.77 14.93
N SER A 376 -9.88 -0.03 14.68
CA SER A 376 -8.59 -0.16 15.34
C SER A 376 -7.88 1.20 15.32
N ASN A 377 -8.07 1.96 16.38
CA ASN A 377 -7.56 3.32 16.61
C ASN A 377 -7.09 3.41 18.07
N ALA A 378 -6.04 4.20 18.36
CA ALA A 378 -5.48 4.34 19.71
C ALA A 378 -6.20 5.39 20.58
N GLY A 379 -7.34 5.88 20.10
CA GLY A 379 -8.06 7.03 20.61
C GLY A 379 -8.95 6.79 21.83
N SER A 380 -9.94 7.67 21.96
CA SER A 380 -10.85 7.68 23.09
C SER A 380 -12.26 8.16 22.75
N PHE A 381 -13.27 7.63 23.44
CA PHE A 381 -14.66 8.10 23.37
C PHE A 381 -15.20 8.51 24.75
N SER A 382 -15.72 9.74 24.84
CA SER A 382 -16.65 10.18 25.89
C SER A 382 -18.03 10.31 25.27
N GLY A 383 -19.04 9.66 25.87
CA GLY A 383 -20.43 9.81 25.43
C GLY A 383 -20.93 11.19 25.80
N GLY A 384 -21.29 11.35 27.07
CA GLY A 384 -21.49 12.65 27.71
C GLY A 384 -22.79 12.69 28.48
N THR A 385 -23.88 13.07 27.82
CA THR A 385 -25.21 13.13 28.46
C THR A 385 -26.29 12.43 27.65
N GLY A 386 -26.45 11.13 27.88
CA GLY A 386 -27.66 10.38 27.55
C GLY A 386 -27.52 8.89 27.79
N THR A 387 -27.42 8.10 26.73
CA THR A 387 -27.21 6.65 26.80
C THR A 387 -26.33 6.24 25.63
N ASP A 388 -25.04 6.14 25.89
CA ASP A 388 -24.04 6.15 24.83
C ASP A 388 -23.47 4.75 24.56
N ILE A 389 -23.11 4.49 23.31
CA ILE A 389 -22.71 3.17 22.79
C ILE A 389 -21.30 3.23 22.18
N ALA A 390 -20.37 2.47 22.75
CA ALA A 390 -19.12 2.14 22.05
C ALA A 390 -19.28 0.78 21.33
N ARG A 391 -19.23 0.80 19.99
CA ARG A 391 -19.42 -0.38 19.13
C ARG A 391 -18.11 -0.79 18.46
N PHE A 392 -17.46 -1.81 19.00
CA PHE A 392 -16.27 -2.41 18.42
C PHE A 392 -16.64 -3.33 17.25
N VAL A 393 -15.96 -3.21 16.11
CA VAL A 393 -16.23 -4.05 14.93
C VAL A 393 -15.76 -5.50 15.11
N SER A 394 -14.75 -5.73 15.95
CA SER A 394 -14.22 -7.06 16.25
C SER A 394 -15.00 -7.76 17.38
N ALA A 395 -14.79 -9.07 17.53
CA ALA A 395 -15.39 -9.86 18.60
C ALA A 395 -14.85 -9.49 19.99
N LEU A 396 -15.66 -9.67 21.04
CA LEU A 396 -15.24 -9.52 22.44
C LEU A 396 -14.00 -10.38 22.78
N SER A 397 -13.88 -11.57 22.17
CA SER A 397 -12.74 -12.47 22.34
C SER A 397 -11.41 -11.92 21.81
N GLY A 398 -11.43 -10.83 21.03
CA GLY A 398 -10.26 -10.10 20.55
C GLY A 398 -9.82 -8.93 21.43
N TYR A 399 -10.51 -8.67 22.56
CA TYR A 399 -10.19 -7.55 23.46
C TYR A 399 -9.87 -8.01 24.89
N LEU A 400 -8.80 -7.43 25.45
CA LEU A 400 -8.56 -7.40 26.89
C LEU A 400 -9.13 -6.10 27.46
N PHE A 401 -9.88 -6.21 28.55
CA PHE A 401 -10.50 -5.10 29.26
C PHE A 401 -9.70 -4.74 30.52
N ILE A 402 -9.33 -3.47 30.65
CA ILE A 402 -8.59 -2.92 31.80
C ILE A 402 -9.35 -1.74 32.39
N THR A 403 -9.52 -1.71 33.72
CA THR A 403 -10.20 -0.61 34.43
C THR A 403 -9.18 0.30 35.11
N ASN A 404 -9.15 1.60 34.80
CA ASN A 404 -8.25 2.56 35.43
C ASN A 404 -9.04 3.74 36.04
N GLY A 405 -9.71 3.46 37.17
CA GLY A 405 -10.51 4.46 37.87
C GLY A 405 -11.78 4.85 37.10
N ALA A 406 -11.75 6.00 36.43
CA ALA A 406 -12.88 6.55 35.68
C ALA A 406 -12.84 6.21 34.17
N THR A 407 -11.74 5.64 33.68
CA THR A 407 -11.61 5.21 32.27
C THR A 407 -11.52 3.69 32.15
N TYR A 408 -12.04 3.19 31.04
CA TYR A 408 -12.06 1.78 30.68
C TYR A 408 -11.27 1.62 29.38
N GLN A 409 -10.35 0.66 29.34
CA GLN A 409 -9.44 0.48 28.23
C GLN A 409 -9.68 -0.87 27.57
N PHE A 410 -9.85 -0.84 26.26
CA PHE A 410 -10.06 -1.99 25.39
C PHE A 410 -8.80 -2.17 24.54
N LEU A 411 -7.92 -3.04 25.02
CA LEU A 411 -6.73 -3.46 24.29
C LEU A 411 -7.12 -4.53 23.28
N ASN A 412 -6.96 -4.26 21.99
CA ASN A 412 -7.04 -5.29 20.96
C ASN A 412 -5.83 -6.23 21.09
N VAL A 413 -6.05 -7.52 21.32
CA VAL A 413 -4.96 -8.47 21.60
C VAL A 413 -4.11 -8.81 20.36
N VAL A 414 -4.66 -8.57 19.16
CA VAL A 414 -4.00 -8.77 17.87
C VAL A 414 -3.12 -7.57 17.54
N THR A 415 -3.71 -6.39 17.42
CA THR A 415 -3.00 -5.16 16.97
C THR A 415 -2.22 -4.48 18.09
N ARG A 416 -2.45 -4.86 19.35
CA ARG A 416 -1.90 -4.24 20.57
C ARG A 416 -2.28 -2.76 20.78
N ILE A 417 -3.19 -2.25 19.94
CA ILE A 417 -3.77 -0.92 20.06
C ILE A 417 -4.78 -0.90 21.22
N THR A 418 -4.76 0.16 22.03
CA THR A 418 -5.71 0.36 23.12
C THR A 418 -6.63 1.53 22.80
N PHE A 419 -7.94 1.28 22.79
CA PHE A 419 -8.95 2.33 22.74
C PHE A 419 -9.50 2.59 24.15
N SER A 420 -9.67 3.85 24.54
CA SER A 420 -10.18 4.23 25.86
C SER A 420 -11.65 4.70 25.78
N ILE A 421 -12.46 4.38 26.77
CA ILE A 421 -13.77 5.02 26.96
C ILE A 421 -13.88 5.62 28.35
N SER A 422 -14.61 6.73 28.42
CA SER A 422 -14.92 7.42 29.67
C SER A 422 -16.01 6.69 30.48
N SER A 423 -16.27 7.17 31.71
CA SER A 423 -17.28 6.61 32.60
C SER A 423 -18.73 7.00 32.26
N ASP A 424 -18.92 7.80 31.23
CA ASP A 424 -20.18 8.32 30.67
C ASP A 424 -20.62 7.56 29.41
N VAL A 425 -20.13 6.33 29.23
CA VAL A 425 -20.57 5.39 28.19
C VAL A 425 -21.21 4.18 28.88
N GLU A 426 -22.51 4.01 28.68
CA GLU A 426 -23.33 2.99 29.36
C GLU A 426 -23.21 1.61 28.72
N LEU A 427 -23.24 1.57 27.38
CA LEU A 427 -23.45 0.35 26.59
C LEU A 427 -22.26 0.06 25.67
N ILE A 428 -21.87 -1.20 25.61
CA ILE A 428 -20.79 -1.66 24.72
C ILE A 428 -21.30 -2.76 23.79
N GLN A 429 -20.92 -2.69 22.52
CA GLN A 429 -21.23 -3.68 21.50
C GLN A 429 -19.96 -4.23 20.87
N PHE A 430 -20.02 -5.48 20.42
CA PHE A 430 -18.98 -6.18 19.65
C PHE A 430 -19.61 -6.81 18.40
N GLN A 431 -18.78 -7.11 17.39
CA GLN A 431 -19.07 -7.86 16.16
C GLN A 431 -20.55 -7.91 15.72
N ASN A 432 -20.90 -7.09 14.73
CA ASN A 432 -22.25 -6.99 14.13
C ASN A 432 -23.36 -6.51 15.08
N GLY A 433 -23.04 -6.03 16.29
CA GLY A 433 -23.99 -5.34 17.18
C GLY A 433 -25.06 -6.24 17.81
N LEU A 434 -24.93 -7.56 17.68
CA LEU A 434 -25.95 -8.54 18.07
C LEU A 434 -26.18 -8.65 19.59
N ILE A 435 -25.19 -8.23 20.39
CA ILE A 435 -25.28 -8.24 21.87
C ILE A 435 -24.79 -6.89 22.39
N GLN A 436 -25.65 -6.23 23.17
CA GLN A 436 -25.29 -5.09 24.02
C GLN A 436 -24.92 -5.60 25.41
N TYR A 437 -23.82 -5.06 25.94
CA TYR A 437 -23.38 -5.29 27.29
C TYR A 437 -23.50 -3.99 28.08
N ASP A 438 -24.20 -4.00 29.21
CA ASP A 438 -23.98 -2.99 30.25
C ASP A 438 -22.49 -2.98 30.57
N ARG A 439 -21.86 -1.80 30.65
CA ARG A 439 -20.43 -1.67 30.95
C ARG A 439 -19.99 -2.46 32.20
N SER A 440 -20.84 -2.58 33.21
CA SER A 440 -20.60 -3.35 34.44
C SER A 440 -20.57 -4.88 34.25
N SER A 441 -21.09 -5.39 33.14
CA SER A 441 -21.20 -6.83 32.85
C SER A 441 -19.96 -7.42 32.14
N ILE A 442 -19.18 -6.58 31.42
CA ILE A 442 -18.07 -7.00 30.55
C ILE A 442 -16.95 -7.73 31.30
N ILE A 443 -16.73 -7.41 32.58
CA ILE A 443 -15.70 -8.03 33.44
C ILE A 443 -15.84 -9.57 33.46
N ASN A 444 -17.05 -10.10 33.30
CA ASN A 444 -17.32 -11.55 33.31
C ASN A 444 -17.15 -12.24 31.94
N GLY A 445 -16.91 -11.48 30.86
CA GLY A 445 -16.88 -11.99 29.48
C GLY A 445 -15.50 -12.32 28.93
N THR A 446 -14.42 -11.90 29.59
CA THR A 446 -13.04 -12.10 29.11
C THR A 446 -12.58 -13.55 29.35
N GLN A 447 -12.20 -14.27 28.30
CA GLN A 447 -11.50 -15.55 28.46
C GLN A 447 -10.05 -15.29 28.89
N LEU A 448 -9.72 -15.74 30.09
CA LEU A 448 -8.37 -15.79 30.64
C LEU A 448 -8.04 -17.25 30.98
N SER A 449 -6.81 -17.68 30.70
CA SER A 449 -6.26 -18.95 31.19
C SER A 449 -5.11 -18.71 32.16
N ASP A 450 -5.03 -19.56 33.17
CA ASP A 450 -4.01 -19.48 34.22
C ASP A 450 -2.63 -19.91 33.68
N ILE A 451 -1.59 -19.14 34.01
CA ILE A 451 -0.19 -19.48 33.70
C ILE A 451 0.50 -20.10 34.92
N ASP A 452 0.19 -19.59 36.10
CA ASP A 452 0.76 -20.07 37.36
C ASP A 452 0.05 -21.36 37.85
N ALA A 453 0.85 -22.30 38.35
CA ALA A 453 0.39 -23.54 38.95
C ALA A 453 -0.19 -23.38 40.38
N THR A 454 0.07 -22.26 41.07
CA THR A 454 -0.48 -21.98 42.41
C THR A 454 -1.84 -21.25 42.36
N GLY A 455 -2.14 -20.58 41.25
CA GLY A 455 -3.44 -20.64 40.58
C GLY A 455 -4.39 -19.47 40.77
N LEU A 456 -3.93 -18.25 41.11
CA LEU A 456 -4.82 -17.08 41.24
C LEU A 456 -4.30 -15.72 40.73
N THR A 457 -3.02 -15.56 40.36
CA THR A 457 -2.44 -14.21 40.13
C THR A 457 -1.91 -13.94 38.72
N LEU A 458 -1.27 -14.89 38.02
CA LEU A 458 -0.79 -14.68 36.64
C LEU A 458 -1.62 -15.44 35.61
N LYS A 459 -2.14 -14.71 34.62
CA LYS A 459 -2.99 -15.22 33.53
C LYS A 459 -2.51 -14.69 32.18
N HIS A 460 -2.99 -15.31 31.11
CA HIS A 460 -3.00 -14.68 29.79
C HIS A 460 -4.41 -14.58 29.20
N ALA A 461 -4.63 -13.54 28.41
CA ALA A 461 -5.77 -13.45 27.51
C ALA A 461 -5.50 -14.23 26.21
N ASN A 462 -6.52 -14.35 25.36
CA ASN A 462 -6.37 -14.86 24.00
C ASN A 462 -5.18 -14.19 23.28
N GLN A 463 -4.42 -14.98 22.52
CA GLN A 463 -3.14 -14.59 21.89
C GLN A 463 -2.01 -14.18 22.86
N GLY A 464 -2.13 -14.54 24.14
CA GLY A 464 -0.98 -14.62 25.06
C GLY A 464 -0.61 -13.32 25.77
N VAL A 465 -1.42 -12.25 25.73
CA VAL A 465 -1.18 -11.02 26.50
C VAL A 465 -1.20 -11.32 28.00
N TYR A 466 -0.17 -10.91 28.74
CA TYR A 466 -0.05 -11.19 30.16
C TYR A 466 -0.94 -10.27 31.01
N VAL A 467 -1.61 -10.88 31.99
CA VAL A 467 -2.58 -10.23 32.88
C VAL A 467 -2.30 -10.66 34.31
N VAL A 468 -2.22 -9.70 35.22
CA VAL A 468 -2.25 -9.96 36.66
C VAL A 468 -3.69 -9.90 37.14
N ASP A 469 -4.19 -10.99 37.69
CA ASP A 469 -5.50 -11.06 38.35
C ASP A 469 -5.36 -10.49 39.77
N ALA A 470 -6.01 -9.35 40.00
CA ALA A 470 -6.08 -8.68 41.30
C ALA A 470 -7.47 -8.82 41.96
N GLY A 471 -8.21 -9.88 41.62
CA GLY A 471 -9.56 -10.17 42.10
C GLY A 471 -10.63 -9.47 41.28
N ASN A 472 -11.10 -8.30 41.75
CA ASN A 472 -12.21 -7.59 41.10
C ASN A 472 -11.79 -6.75 39.87
N SER A 473 -10.50 -6.74 39.53
CA SER A 473 -9.94 -5.93 38.44
C SER A 473 -8.70 -6.62 37.88
N ASN A 474 -8.71 -6.90 36.58
CA ASN A 474 -7.57 -7.44 35.85
C ASN A 474 -6.61 -6.31 35.46
N VAL A 475 -5.30 -6.55 35.61
CA VAL A 475 -4.24 -5.57 35.32
C VAL A 475 -3.36 -6.09 34.18
N GLY A 476 -3.46 -5.49 33.00
CA GLY A 476 -2.63 -5.87 31.84
C GLY A 476 -1.18 -5.43 32.02
N VAL A 477 -0.23 -6.31 31.69
CA VAL A 477 1.22 -6.02 31.78
C VAL A 477 1.64 -5.16 30.59
N THR A 478 2.29 -4.01 30.85
CA THR A 478 2.71 -3.07 29.80
C THR A 478 4.17 -2.66 29.91
N LEU A 479 4.83 -2.49 28.75
CA LEU A 479 6.18 -1.95 28.59
C LEU A 479 6.10 -0.79 27.58
N ASN A 480 6.60 0.39 27.94
CA ASN A 480 6.51 1.60 27.11
C ASN A 480 5.07 1.94 26.63
N GLY A 481 4.05 1.60 27.43
CA GLY A 481 2.64 1.75 27.09
C GLY A 481 2.05 0.67 26.17
N GLN A 482 2.88 -0.24 25.64
CA GLN A 482 2.45 -1.36 24.79
C GLN A 482 2.22 -2.61 25.63
N ALA A 483 1.22 -3.41 25.27
CA ALA A 483 0.86 -4.62 26.01
C ALA A 483 1.82 -5.78 25.73
N VAL A 484 2.38 -6.32 26.82
CA VAL A 484 3.35 -7.42 26.78
C VAL A 484 2.60 -8.75 26.82
N GLY A 485 2.93 -9.64 25.89
CA GLY A 485 2.42 -11.00 25.86
C GLY A 485 3.51 -12.01 25.52
N GLN A 486 3.08 -13.25 25.32
CA GLN A 486 3.88 -14.32 24.78
C GLN A 486 4.62 -13.84 23.52
N ASN A 487 5.95 -13.99 23.52
CA ASN A 487 6.87 -13.56 22.46
C ASN A 487 7.02 -12.04 22.24
N SER A 488 6.41 -11.17 23.07
CA SER A 488 6.70 -9.72 23.03
C SER A 488 8.12 -9.35 23.44
N ILE A 489 8.88 -10.30 24.00
CA ILE A 489 10.30 -10.19 24.31
C ILE A 489 10.96 -11.47 23.80
N ALA A 490 11.93 -11.36 22.91
CA ALA A 490 12.57 -12.53 22.30
C ALA A 490 13.15 -13.46 23.38
N GLY A 491 12.76 -14.74 23.34
CA GLY A 491 13.21 -15.78 24.26
C GLY A 491 12.67 -15.72 25.69
N TRP A 492 11.99 -14.65 26.12
CA TRP A 492 11.51 -14.49 27.50
C TRP A 492 10.01 -14.73 27.63
N GLN A 493 9.60 -15.47 28.67
CA GLN A 493 8.19 -15.70 29.03
C GLN A 493 7.98 -15.42 30.52
N ALA A 494 6.85 -14.80 30.88
CA ALA A 494 6.46 -14.64 32.28
C ALA A 494 5.88 -15.97 32.79
N VAL A 495 6.32 -16.41 33.98
CA VAL A 495 6.01 -17.73 34.55
C VAL A 495 5.36 -17.68 35.92
N GLN A 496 5.54 -16.60 36.69
CA GLN A 496 4.93 -16.44 38.00
C GLN A 496 4.72 -14.95 38.34
N THR A 497 3.73 -14.62 39.17
CA THR A 497 3.59 -13.25 39.71
C THR A 497 3.16 -13.24 41.18
N GLU A 498 3.73 -12.31 41.95
CA GLU A 498 3.40 -12.09 43.36
C GLU A 498 3.16 -10.62 43.69
N VAL A 499 2.35 -10.36 44.71
CA VAL A 499 2.06 -8.99 45.18
C VAL A 499 3.32 -8.41 45.85
N TYR A 500 3.73 -7.21 45.43
CA TYR A 500 4.91 -6.56 45.96
C TYR A 500 4.69 -5.07 46.22
N LEU A 501 4.71 -4.69 47.50
CA LEU A 501 4.45 -3.33 47.98
C LEU A 501 3.08 -2.80 47.50
N SER A 502 3.08 -1.86 46.56
CA SER A 502 1.87 -1.28 45.93
C SER A 502 1.72 -1.70 44.47
N GLY A 503 2.39 -2.77 44.05
CA GLY A 503 2.36 -3.30 42.69
C GLY A 503 2.66 -4.80 42.72
N TYR A 504 3.38 -5.30 41.73
CA TYR A 504 3.64 -6.73 41.57
C TYR A 504 5.08 -7.00 41.13
N LYS A 505 5.54 -8.21 41.44
CA LYS A 505 6.75 -8.82 40.90
C LYS A 505 6.36 -9.91 39.92
N LEU A 506 6.90 -9.86 38.70
CA LEU A 506 6.76 -10.92 37.71
C LEU A 506 8.09 -11.64 37.54
N LEU A 507 8.08 -12.97 37.68
CA LEU A 507 9.22 -13.81 37.35
C LEU A 507 9.17 -14.15 35.86
N TRP A 508 10.27 -13.86 35.17
CA TRP A 508 10.49 -14.17 33.77
C TRP A 508 11.55 -15.27 33.64
N LYS A 509 11.31 -16.20 32.71
CA LYS A 509 12.23 -17.28 32.33
C LYS A 509 12.63 -17.11 30.87
N HIS A 510 13.94 -17.13 30.61
CA HIS A 510 14.50 -17.13 29.27
C HIS A 510 14.63 -18.55 28.71
N ALA A 511 14.61 -18.69 27.39
CA ALA A 511 14.87 -19.95 26.69
C ALA A 511 16.24 -20.56 27.04
N SER A 512 17.23 -19.74 27.41
CA SER A 512 18.55 -20.20 27.89
C SER A 512 18.58 -20.63 29.36
N GLY A 513 17.44 -20.71 30.05
CA GLY A 513 17.35 -21.04 31.48
C GLY A 513 17.67 -19.89 32.44
N ALA A 514 18.01 -18.70 31.95
CA ALA A 514 18.20 -17.51 32.79
C ALA A 514 16.86 -17.01 33.36
N PHE A 515 16.89 -16.42 34.56
CA PHE A 515 15.72 -15.82 35.20
C PHE A 515 15.92 -14.32 35.45
N SER A 516 14.84 -13.57 35.37
CA SER A 516 14.80 -12.13 35.65
C SER A 516 13.49 -11.80 36.38
N GLU A 517 13.56 -10.85 37.29
CA GLU A 517 12.39 -10.35 38.02
C GLU A 517 12.03 -8.96 37.51
N TRP A 518 10.77 -8.75 37.12
CA TRP A 518 10.23 -7.46 36.75
C TRP A 518 9.43 -6.87 37.90
N TYR A 519 9.59 -5.56 38.11
CA TYR A 519 8.82 -4.75 39.03
C TYR A 519 7.80 -3.96 38.21
N ILE A 520 6.51 -4.18 38.46
CA ILE A 520 5.43 -3.44 37.83
C ILE A 520 4.61 -2.67 38.88
N ASN A 521 4.06 -1.52 38.51
CA ASN A 521 3.22 -0.72 39.40
C ASN A 521 1.78 -1.27 39.49
N SER A 522 0.93 -0.66 40.31
CA SER A 522 -0.50 -1.03 40.46
C SER A 522 -1.32 -0.95 39.17
N ALA A 523 -0.83 -0.23 38.14
CA ALA A 523 -1.48 -0.08 36.84
C ALA A 523 -0.86 -1.00 35.76
N GLY A 524 0.01 -1.94 36.14
CA GLY A 524 0.58 -2.94 35.23
C GLY A 524 1.82 -2.50 34.46
N GLN A 525 2.30 -1.27 34.67
CA GLN A 525 3.40 -0.70 33.91
C GLN A 525 4.75 -1.16 34.47
N PHE A 526 5.66 -1.56 33.58
CA PHE A 526 7.06 -1.85 33.88
C PHE A 526 7.78 -0.65 34.52
N VAL A 527 8.45 -0.90 35.64
CA VAL A 527 9.24 0.10 36.39
C VAL A 527 10.73 -0.21 36.34
N ALA A 528 11.11 -1.47 36.58
CA ALA A 528 12.50 -1.92 36.61
C ALA A 528 12.59 -3.45 36.47
N SER A 529 13.78 -3.95 36.18
CA SER A 529 14.10 -5.38 36.24
C SER A 529 15.35 -5.65 37.09
N ALA A 530 15.45 -6.88 37.62
CA ALA A 530 16.63 -7.39 38.32
C ALA A 530 17.01 -8.77 37.79
N GLY A 531 18.30 -9.00 37.58
CA GLY A 531 18.81 -10.34 37.26
C GLY A 531 18.90 -11.20 38.53
N ILE A 532 18.54 -12.48 38.42
CA ILE A 532 18.58 -13.44 39.53
C ILE A 532 19.90 -14.22 39.50
N GLN A 533 20.64 -14.20 40.61
CA GLN A 533 21.95 -14.87 40.75
C GLN A 533 21.86 -16.24 41.44
N ASN A 534 20.94 -16.41 42.39
CA ASN A 534 20.64 -17.67 43.05
C ASN A 534 19.13 -17.91 42.97
N ILE A 535 18.70 -19.00 42.34
CA ILE A 535 17.28 -19.30 42.12
C ILE A 535 16.60 -19.90 43.36
N VAL A 536 17.37 -20.59 44.21
CA VAL A 536 16.87 -21.31 45.41
C VAL A 536 16.29 -20.37 46.46
N ASP A 537 16.83 -19.15 46.56
CA ASP A 537 16.30 -18.10 47.44
C ASP A 537 14.88 -17.66 47.01
N PHE A 538 14.54 -17.80 45.72
CA PHE A 538 13.26 -17.39 45.15
C PHE A 538 12.23 -18.52 45.11
N GLU A 539 12.65 -19.79 45.12
CA GLU A 539 11.76 -20.95 45.28
C GLU A 539 10.96 -20.88 46.59
N THR A 540 11.58 -20.35 47.65
CA THR A 540 10.90 -20.11 48.94
C THR A 540 9.95 -18.92 48.89
N TYR A 541 10.21 -17.92 48.04
CA TYR A 541 9.37 -16.72 47.91
C TYR A 541 8.13 -16.98 47.04
N TYR A 542 8.33 -17.63 45.90
CA TYR A 542 7.26 -17.97 44.94
C TYR A 542 6.58 -19.31 45.23
N ASN A 543 7.09 -20.10 46.20
CA ASN A 543 6.61 -21.44 46.56
C ASN A 543 6.46 -22.39 45.36
N VAL A 544 7.39 -22.29 44.41
CA VAL A 544 7.48 -23.10 43.18
C VAL A 544 8.90 -23.65 43.09
N ASP A 545 9.02 -24.89 42.65
CA ASP A 545 10.28 -25.51 42.23
C ASP A 545 10.71 -24.88 40.89
N LEU A 546 11.69 -23.97 40.93
CA LEU A 546 12.12 -23.17 39.79
C LEU A 546 13.30 -23.82 39.04
N ASN A 547 14.14 -24.56 39.75
CA ASN A 547 15.29 -25.29 39.19
C ASN A 547 14.91 -26.71 38.68
N ASN A 548 13.73 -27.23 39.04
CA ASN A 548 13.23 -28.59 38.81
C ASN A 548 13.99 -29.70 39.57
N ASP A 549 14.52 -29.41 40.77
CA ASP A 549 15.19 -30.38 41.65
C ASP A 549 14.20 -31.24 42.47
N GLY A 550 12.90 -30.93 42.37
CA GLY A 550 11.80 -31.63 43.04
C GLY A 550 11.53 -31.15 44.47
N ARG A 551 12.15 -30.05 44.92
CA ARG A 551 12.06 -29.52 46.29
C ARG A 551 11.96 -27.99 46.29
N THR A 552 11.81 -27.42 47.48
CA THR A 552 11.85 -25.97 47.70
C THR A 552 12.78 -25.68 48.90
N GLY A 553 13.91 -25.02 48.65
CA GLY A 553 14.87 -24.61 49.69
C GLY A 553 16.01 -25.61 50.01
N HIS A 554 16.77 -25.35 51.08
CA HIS A 554 18.08 -25.98 51.37
C HIS A 554 18.03 -27.45 51.90
N PHE A 555 19.06 -28.24 51.56
CA PHE A 555 19.26 -29.65 51.98
C PHE A 555 20.76 -30.03 52.08
N SER A 556 21.10 -31.22 52.60
CA SER A 556 22.46 -31.77 52.53
C SER A 556 22.75 -32.37 51.15
N THR A 557 23.94 -32.10 50.61
CA THR A 557 24.29 -32.44 49.22
C THR A 557 25.11 -33.72 49.20
N LEU A 558 24.60 -34.72 48.49
CA LEU A 558 25.38 -35.88 48.09
C LEU A 558 26.54 -35.41 47.19
N ILE A 559 27.77 -35.67 47.59
CA ILE A 559 28.95 -35.49 46.72
C ILE A 559 29.04 -36.66 45.73
N GLU A 560 28.81 -37.88 46.21
CA GLU A 560 28.99 -39.12 45.44
C GLU A 560 28.27 -40.31 46.12
N ASN A 561 27.82 -41.32 45.36
CA ASN A 561 27.16 -42.55 45.86
C ASN A 561 27.52 -43.83 45.08
N THR A 562 28.72 -43.88 44.51
CA THR A 562 29.17 -44.98 43.65
C THR A 562 29.67 -46.19 44.46
N ALA A 563 29.73 -47.33 43.75
CA ALA A 563 30.07 -48.70 44.17
C ALA A 563 29.74 -49.19 45.62
N GLY A 564 28.78 -48.57 46.30
CA GLY A 564 28.25 -49.00 47.60
C GLY A 564 28.71 -48.18 48.81
N THR A 565 29.45 -47.10 48.59
CA THR A 565 29.68 -46.04 49.59
C THR A 565 28.96 -44.77 49.13
N SER A 566 28.84 -43.79 50.01
CA SER A 566 28.40 -42.45 49.63
C SER A 566 29.13 -41.40 50.43
N LEU A 567 29.46 -40.29 49.80
CA LEU A 567 30.12 -39.13 50.38
C LEU A 567 29.14 -37.95 50.31
N PHE A 568 29.00 -37.20 51.39
CA PHE A 568 28.09 -36.05 51.49
C PHE A 568 28.84 -34.80 51.99
N SER A 569 28.46 -33.66 51.44
CA SER A 569 28.74 -32.35 52.03
C SER A 569 27.50 -31.89 52.79
N SER A 570 27.68 -31.61 54.08
CA SER A 570 26.65 -30.87 54.82
C SER A 570 26.61 -29.39 54.35
N THR A 571 25.52 -28.68 54.63
CA THR A 571 25.43 -27.21 54.46
C THR A 571 26.42 -26.41 55.32
N HIS A 572 27.23 -27.10 56.12
CA HIS A 572 28.31 -26.56 56.96
C HIS A 572 29.69 -27.07 56.47
N GLU A 573 29.76 -27.55 55.22
CA GLU A 573 30.96 -27.99 54.50
C GLU A 573 31.72 -29.18 55.10
N VAL A 574 31.19 -29.83 56.13
CA VAL A 574 31.79 -31.04 56.73
C VAL A 574 31.51 -32.27 55.87
N TYR A 575 32.53 -33.11 55.67
CA TYR A 575 32.43 -34.36 54.88
C TYR A 575 31.94 -35.53 55.72
N LEU A 576 30.90 -36.22 55.21
CA LEU A 576 30.28 -37.39 55.83
C LEU A 576 30.27 -38.59 54.87
N LEU A 577 30.75 -39.75 55.31
CA LEU A 577 30.52 -41.02 54.64
C LEU A 577 29.16 -41.60 55.09
N ASN A 578 28.37 -42.09 54.13
CA ASN A 578 27.05 -42.69 54.33
C ASN A 578 26.09 -41.85 55.19
N ASP A 579 26.13 -40.51 54.98
CA ASP A 579 25.35 -39.47 55.66
C ASP A 579 25.53 -39.39 57.21
N ASN A 580 26.40 -40.22 57.81
CA ASN A 580 26.50 -40.32 59.27
C ASN A 580 27.90 -40.63 59.86
N ILE A 581 28.91 -41.00 59.06
CA ILE A 581 30.30 -41.21 59.50
C ILE A 581 31.13 -39.99 59.11
N GLY A 582 31.41 -39.07 60.04
CA GLY A 582 32.26 -37.91 59.76
C GLY A 582 33.73 -38.30 59.51
N LEU A 583 34.33 -37.73 58.47
CA LEU A 583 35.77 -37.88 58.21
C LEU A 583 36.58 -37.14 59.31
N THR A 584 37.61 -37.80 59.84
CA THR A 584 38.44 -37.23 60.92
C THR A 584 39.94 -37.37 60.71
N LEU A 585 40.65 -36.28 61.03
CA LEU A 585 42.11 -36.21 61.08
C LEU A 585 42.52 -35.69 62.48
N ASN A 586 43.45 -36.38 63.14
CA ASN A 586 43.91 -36.07 64.50
C ASN A 586 42.77 -35.92 65.56
N GLY A 587 41.59 -36.50 65.30
CA GLY A 587 40.42 -36.46 66.18
C GLY A 587 39.47 -35.26 65.99
N GLY A 588 39.74 -34.37 65.03
CA GLY A 588 38.80 -33.33 64.58
C GLY A 588 38.04 -33.76 63.32
N LEU A 589 36.80 -33.27 63.17
CA LEU A 589 36.02 -33.41 61.93
C LEU A 589 36.64 -32.57 60.80
N ILE A 590 36.53 -33.07 59.57
CA ILE A 590 37.15 -32.48 58.37
C ILE A 590 36.07 -32.12 57.34
N GLY A 591 36.11 -30.88 56.90
CA GLY A 591 35.31 -30.32 55.81
C GLY A 591 36.15 -29.70 54.70
N ALA A 592 35.51 -29.05 53.73
CA ALA A 592 36.15 -28.51 52.52
C ALA A 592 37.35 -27.60 52.79
N ASP A 593 37.29 -26.77 53.84
CA ASP A 593 38.35 -25.84 54.25
C ASP A 593 39.33 -26.41 55.29
N SER A 594 39.13 -27.63 55.77
CA SER A 594 39.90 -28.19 56.90
C SER A 594 41.32 -28.63 56.54
N ILE A 595 41.63 -28.76 55.25
CA ILE A 595 42.97 -29.05 54.73
C ILE A 595 43.23 -28.07 53.60
N ALA A 596 44.17 -27.13 53.81
CA ALA A 596 44.40 -26.05 52.85
C ALA A 596 44.70 -26.59 51.43
N GLY A 597 43.80 -26.28 50.51
CA GLY A 597 43.84 -26.70 49.10
C GLY A 597 43.15 -28.03 48.78
N TRP A 598 42.91 -28.92 49.75
CA TRP A 598 42.46 -30.30 49.50
C TRP A 598 40.99 -30.54 49.84
N GLN A 599 40.23 -31.01 48.86
CA GLN A 599 38.82 -31.38 48.99
C GLN A 599 38.63 -32.89 48.75
N ALA A 600 37.75 -33.52 49.55
CA ALA A 600 37.33 -34.91 49.32
C ALA A 600 36.27 -34.93 48.20
N ILE A 601 36.46 -35.80 47.21
CA ILE A 601 35.64 -35.81 45.99
C ILE A 601 35.00 -37.17 45.69
N GLN A 602 35.55 -38.27 46.19
CA GLN A 602 35.02 -39.65 46.04
C GLN A 602 35.41 -40.47 47.27
N ALA A 603 34.65 -41.52 47.60
CA ALA A 603 34.99 -42.47 48.64
C ALA A 603 34.45 -43.86 48.35
N GLU A 604 35.33 -44.88 48.39
CA GLU A 604 34.98 -46.25 48.05
C GLU A 604 35.34 -47.26 49.15
N ALA A 605 34.52 -48.30 49.28
CA ALA A 605 34.69 -49.30 50.33
C ALA A 605 35.85 -50.26 50.03
N ILE A 606 36.67 -50.56 51.04
CA ILE A 606 37.74 -51.56 50.95
C ILE A 606 37.73 -52.51 52.15
N GLU A 607 38.49 -53.60 52.08
CA GLU A 607 38.61 -54.52 53.21
C GLU A 607 39.24 -53.82 54.44
N GLY A 608 38.41 -53.55 55.45
CA GLY A 608 38.81 -52.93 56.72
C GLY A 608 38.54 -51.43 56.86
N GLY A 609 37.99 -50.76 55.84
CA GLY A 609 37.75 -49.32 55.88
C GLY A 609 37.26 -48.75 54.55
N PHE A 610 37.65 -47.51 54.25
CA PHE A 610 37.35 -46.84 53.00
C PHE A 610 38.62 -46.23 52.41
N LYS A 611 38.67 -46.15 51.08
CA LYS A 611 39.52 -45.18 50.39
C LYS A 611 38.72 -43.91 50.16
N VAL A 612 39.36 -42.75 50.26
CA VAL A 612 38.76 -41.44 49.95
C VAL A 612 39.71 -40.74 48.99
N LEU A 613 39.23 -40.35 47.81
CA LEU A 613 40.01 -39.57 46.86
C LEU A 613 39.91 -38.09 47.20
N TRP A 614 41.06 -37.43 47.25
CA TRP A 614 41.19 -36.00 47.48
C TRP A 614 41.80 -35.33 46.25
N LYS A 615 41.30 -34.15 45.92
CA LYS A 615 41.81 -33.28 44.87
C LYS A 615 42.30 -31.98 45.50
N ASN A 616 43.49 -31.56 45.10
CA ASN A 616 44.08 -30.29 45.52
C ASN A 616 43.74 -29.18 44.51
N GLY A 617 43.68 -27.93 44.97
CA GLY A 617 43.51 -26.75 44.12
C GLY A 617 44.66 -26.50 43.15
N ASP A 618 45.81 -27.18 43.30
CA ASP A 618 46.91 -27.20 42.31
C ASP A 618 46.79 -28.32 41.26
N GLY A 619 45.70 -29.09 41.28
CA GLY A 619 45.44 -30.19 40.35
C GLY A 619 46.07 -31.53 40.73
N ALA A 620 46.81 -31.62 41.85
CA ALA A 620 47.29 -32.91 42.36
C ALA A 620 46.14 -33.74 42.98
N TYR A 621 46.20 -35.07 42.82
CA TYR A 621 45.24 -36.00 43.41
C TYR A 621 45.95 -36.91 44.43
N SER A 622 45.24 -37.28 45.50
CA SER A 622 45.75 -38.16 46.54
C SER A 622 44.66 -39.10 47.05
N GLU A 623 44.95 -40.39 47.08
CA GLU A 623 44.10 -41.38 47.74
C GLU A 623 44.46 -41.49 49.22
N TRP A 624 43.49 -41.26 50.09
CA TRP A 624 43.58 -41.54 51.52
C TRP A 624 42.98 -42.90 51.83
N THR A 625 43.59 -43.63 52.76
CA THR A 625 42.95 -44.77 53.43
C THR A 625 42.45 -44.33 54.80
N VAL A 626 41.18 -44.59 55.10
CA VAL A 626 40.56 -44.36 56.42
C VAL A 626 40.00 -45.67 56.97
N ASN A 627 39.95 -45.81 58.29
CA ASN A 627 39.32 -46.98 58.91
C ASN A 627 37.78 -46.91 58.85
N SER A 628 37.10 -47.99 59.25
CA SER A 628 35.63 -48.07 59.28
C SER A 628 34.91 -47.05 60.20
N ALA A 629 35.65 -46.27 61.00
CA ALA A 629 35.13 -45.16 61.81
C ALA A 629 35.46 -43.78 61.23
N GLY A 630 35.88 -43.71 59.95
CA GLY A 630 36.22 -42.45 59.27
C GLY A 630 37.54 -41.81 59.70
N GLN A 631 38.42 -42.55 60.39
CA GLN A 631 39.69 -42.02 60.89
C GLN A 631 40.83 -42.27 59.90
N PHE A 632 41.58 -41.22 59.56
CA PHE A 632 42.74 -41.28 58.67
C PHE A 632 43.81 -42.30 59.10
N GLN A 633 44.35 -43.06 58.13
CA GLN A 633 45.43 -44.03 58.32
C GLN A 633 46.67 -43.73 57.46
N SER A 634 46.49 -43.46 56.16
CA SER A 634 47.60 -43.23 55.21
C SER A 634 47.13 -42.48 53.96
N SER A 635 48.08 -41.96 53.17
CA SER A 635 47.82 -41.23 51.92
C SER A 635 48.87 -41.57 50.86
N ASN A 636 48.45 -41.77 49.61
CA ASN A 636 49.32 -41.92 48.43
C ASN A 636 49.02 -40.82 47.40
N GLY A 637 50.00 -40.41 46.60
CA GLY A 637 49.79 -39.50 45.47
C GLY A 637 49.44 -40.27 44.18
N VAL A 638 48.57 -39.69 43.35
CA VAL A 638 48.19 -40.23 42.03
C VAL A 638 49.10 -39.64 40.96
N GLY A 639 49.61 -40.48 40.05
CA GLY A 639 50.60 -40.09 39.03
C GLY A 639 49.96 -39.67 37.70
N ASN A 640 49.20 -40.58 37.09
CA ASN A 640 48.27 -40.29 36.02
C ASN A 640 46.85 -40.44 36.57
N VAL A 641 45.98 -39.48 36.30
CA VAL A 641 44.62 -39.44 36.84
C VAL A 641 43.74 -40.50 36.19
N ILE A 642 43.93 -40.75 34.90
CA ILE A 642 43.20 -41.76 34.12
C ILE A 642 43.37 -43.18 34.72
N ASP A 643 44.50 -43.47 35.37
CA ASP A 643 44.78 -44.77 36.02
C ASP A 643 43.86 -45.07 37.21
N VAL A 644 43.18 -44.08 37.79
CA VAL A 644 42.28 -44.24 38.95
C VAL A 644 40.79 -44.00 38.63
N GLU A 645 40.48 -43.49 37.45
CA GLU A 645 39.09 -43.24 36.99
C GLU A 645 38.27 -44.53 36.87
N GLU A 646 38.87 -45.63 36.40
CA GLU A 646 38.22 -46.94 36.34
C GLU A 646 37.93 -47.51 37.75
N PHE A 647 38.75 -47.18 38.77
CA PHE A 647 38.58 -47.69 40.12
C PHE A 647 37.47 -46.96 40.89
N TYR A 648 37.40 -45.63 40.77
CA TYR A 648 36.32 -44.83 41.37
C TYR A 648 35.09 -44.68 40.46
N ASN A 649 35.15 -45.23 39.22
CA ASN A 649 34.12 -45.12 38.19
C ASN A 649 33.64 -43.67 37.98
N VAL A 650 34.59 -42.73 37.95
CA VAL A 650 34.35 -41.30 37.75
C VAL A 650 35.42 -40.73 36.83
N ASP A 651 35.00 -39.86 35.93
CA ASP A 651 35.85 -39.00 35.12
C ASP A 651 36.46 -37.93 36.03
N LEU A 652 37.79 -37.91 36.15
CA LEU A 652 38.50 -37.08 37.14
C LEU A 652 39.28 -35.96 36.49
N ASN A 653 39.75 -36.14 35.27
CA ASN A 653 40.37 -35.08 34.48
C ASN A 653 39.32 -34.17 33.78
N ASN A 654 38.02 -34.51 33.88
CA ASN A 654 36.85 -33.85 33.29
C ASN A 654 36.85 -33.87 31.75
N ASP A 655 37.39 -34.92 31.13
CA ASP A 655 37.43 -35.07 29.67
C ASP A 655 36.17 -35.76 29.09
N GLY A 656 35.22 -36.11 29.95
CA GLY A 656 33.87 -36.57 29.65
C GLY A 656 33.68 -38.08 29.79
N ARG A 657 34.73 -38.86 30.05
CA ARG A 657 34.65 -40.34 30.08
C ARG A 657 35.58 -40.94 31.14
N THR A 658 35.22 -42.11 31.66
CA THR A 658 36.06 -42.86 32.60
C THR A 658 37.13 -43.65 31.84
N GLY A 659 38.41 -43.31 31.97
CA GLY A 659 39.50 -44.07 31.35
C GLY A 659 39.93 -43.55 29.97
N HIS A 660 40.50 -44.42 29.13
CA HIS A 660 41.06 -44.01 27.81
C HIS A 660 40.02 -44.01 26.67
N PHE A 661 40.08 -43.01 25.77
CA PHE A 661 39.15 -42.90 24.64
C PHE A 661 39.61 -41.93 23.52
N SER A 662 38.69 -41.68 22.58
CA SER A 662 38.75 -40.84 21.39
C SER A 662 37.70 -39.73 21.37
N THR A 663 38.11 -38.50 21.09
CA THR A 663 37.25 -37.31 20.97
C THR A 663 36.96 -37.04 19.50
N LEU A 664 35.67 -37.00 19.15
CA LEU A 664 35.23 -36.63 17.81
C LEU A 664 35.65 -35.20 17.50
N ILE A 665 36.20 -34.98 16.31
CA ILE A 665 36.51 -33.67 15.74
C ILE A 665 35.39 -33.29 14.77
N GLU A 666 35.05 -34.20 13.83
CA GLU A 666 33.97 -34.05 12.87
C GLU A 666 33.38 -35.43 12.50
N ASN A 667 32.08 -35.46 12.17
CA ASN A 667 31.33 -36.63 11.71
C ASN A 667 30.35 -36.24 10.57
N ASP A 668 30.63 -35.13 9.90
CA ASP A 668 29.87 -34.71 8.74
C ASP A 668 30.44 -35.44 7.51
N GLY A 669 29.55 -35.93 6.64
CA GLY A 669 29.93 -36.71 5.46
C GLY A 669 30.25 -38.20 5.68
N ASP A 670 31.18 -38.73 4.88
CA ASP A 670 31.41 -40.18 4.71
C ASP A 670 32.51 -40.75 5.63
N THR A 671 33.24 -39.88 6.33
CA THR A 671 34.26 -40.25 7.31
C THR A 671 34.01 -39.54 8.63
N SER A 672 34.41 -40.18 9.74
CA SER A 672 34.38 -39.55 11.05
C SER A 672 35.79 -39.38 11.60
N PHE A 673 36.16 -38.14 11.88
CA PHE A 673 37.49 -37.73 12.29
C PHE A 673 37.59 -37.55 13.80
N TYR A 674 38.65 -38.07 14.43
CA TYR A 674 38.82 -38.04 15.89
C TYR A 674 40.25 -37.65 16.27
N SER A 675 40.40 -37.11 17.48
CA SER A 675 41.65 -37.15 18.25
C SER A 675 41.53 -38.20 19.35
N SER A 676 42.61 -38.53 20.05
CA SER A 676 42.58 -39.47 21.17
C SER A 676 43.36 -38.94 22.37
N THR A 677 43.07 -39.47 23.56
CA THR A 677 43.83 -39.20 24.80
C THR A 677 45.30 -39.63 24.70
N HIS A 678 45.69 -40.33 23.63
CA HIS A 678 47.08 -40.69 23.30
C HIS A 678 47.81 -39.62 22.45
N GLY A 679 47.14 -38.51 22.08
CA GLY A 679 47.73 -37.42 21.31
C GLY A 679 47.91 -37.71 19.83
N VAL A 680 47.02 -38.54 19.23
CA VAL A 680 47.04 -38.88 17.79
C VAL A 680 45.66 -38.71 17.17
N TYR A 681 45.61 -38.34 15.88
CA TYR A 681 44.40 -38.28 15.06
C TYR A 681 44.04 -39.68 14.52
N LEU A 682 42.76 -40.00 14.51
CA LEU A 682 42.18 -41.27 14.04
C LEU A 682 41.14 -41.01 12.95
N LEU A 683 41.08 -41.90 11.97
CA LEU A 683 40.00 -41.95 10.97
C LEU A 683 39.03 -43.09 11.33
N ASN A 684 37.73 -42.80 11.32
CA ASN A 684 36.63 -43.72 11.63
C ASN A 684 36.76 -44.42 13.00
N ASP A 685 37.11 -43.65 14.04
CA ASP A 685 37.33 -44.08 15.43
C ASP A 685 38.25 -45.31 15.63
N ASN A 686 39.14 -45.56 14.67
CA ASN A 686 39.92 -46.78 14.64
C ASN A 686 41.36 -46.53 15.09
N PHE A 687 41.72 -47.02 16.28
CA PHE A 687 43.10 -46.99 16.80
C PHE A 687 44.14 -47.69 15.92
N GLY A 688 43.72 -48.46 14.91
CA GLY A 688 44.58 -49.02 13.85
C GLY A 688 44.68 -48.18 12.57
N LEU A 689 43.97 -47.05 12.48
CA LEU A 689 43.92 -46.14 11.32
C LEU A 689 44.24 -44.69 11.76
N THR A 690 45.43 -44.53 12.33
CA THR A 690 46.02 -43.25 12.73
C THR A 690 46.62 -42.51 11.53
N LEU A 691 46.58 -41.17 11.53
CA LEU A 691 47.39 -40.36 10.62
C LEU A 691 48.89 -40.57 10.88
N GLU A 692 49.66 -40.82 9.81
CA GLU A 692 51.12 -41.04 9.88
C GLU A 692 51.85 -40.25 8.78
N ASP A 693 52.84 -39.45 9.18
CA ASP A 693 53.86 -38.90 8.28
C ASP A 693 55.24 -39.46 8.65
N GLY A 694 55.92 -40.13 7.70
CA GLY A 694 57.30 -40.58 7.88
C GLY A 694 57.57 -41.52 9.07
N ARG A 695 56.57 -42.29 9.55
CA ARG A 695 56.57 -43.09 10.80
C ARG A 695 56.40 -42.32 12.11
N VAL A 696 56.01 -41.05 12.04
CA VAL A 696 55.53 -40.27 13.18
C VAL A 696 54.01 -40.31 13.15
N LEU A 697 53.39 -40.74 14.25
CA LEU A 697 51.95 -40.62 14.42
C LEU A 697 51.61 -39.14 14.60
N VAL A 698 50.63 -38.66 13.84
CA VAL A 698 50.27 -37.24 13.81
C VAL A 698 49.01 -37.02 14.63
N GLY A 699 49.05 -36.05 15.54
CA GLY A 699 47.93 -35.59 16.36
C GLY A 699 47.99 -34.09 16.63
N PRO A 700 47.07 -33.56 17.48
CA PRO A 700 47.04 -32.16 17.86
C PRO A 700 48.41 -31.63 18.29
N GLY A 701 48.84 -30.50 17.73
CA GLY A 701 50.15 -29.90 18.00
C GLY A 701 51.39 -30.67 17.51
N THR A 702 51.24 -31.76 16.74
CA THR A 702 52.39 -32.48 16.15
C THR A 702 53.04 -31.68 15.02
N LEU A 703 52.23 -30.97 14.22
CA LEU A 703 52.69 -30.02 13.22
C LEU A 703 52.64 -28.61 13.83
N ALA A 704 53.79 -27.92 13.85
CA ALA A 704 53.89 -26.62 14.52
C ALA A 704 53.02 -25.58 13.82
N GLY A 705 51.95 -25.15 14.49
CA GLY A 705 51.01 -24.14 14.02
C GLY A 705 49.91 -24.65 13.08
N TRP A 706 49.80 -25.97 12.85
CA TRP A 706 48.77 -26.58 11.99
C TRP A 706 47.97 -27.62 12.77
N ASP A 707 46.65 -27.49 12.77
CA ASP A 707 45.73 -28.49 13.31
C ASP A 707 44.84 -29.03 12.18
N ALA A 708 44.60 -30.34 12.20
CA ALA A 708 43.65 -30.99 11.31
C ALA A 708 42.24 -30.77 11.83
N ILE A 709 41.34 -30.32 10.96
CA ILE A 709 40.00 -29.89 11.33
C ILE A 709 38.89 -30.77 10.74
N GLN A 710 39.00 -31.22 9.48
CA GLN A 710 38.00 -32.06 8.79
C GLN A 710 38.69 -33.24 8.09
N ALA A 711 38.01 -34.37 7.85
CA ALA A 711 38.55 -35.45 7.04
C ALA A 711 37.48 -36.28 6.31
N GLU A 712 37.64 -36.42 4.99
CA GLU A 712 36.63 -37.02 4.11
C GLU A 712 37.15 -38.16 3.25
N ALA A 713 36.28 -39.12 2.95
CA ALA A 713 36.62 -40.28 2.13
C ALA A 713 36.81 -39.91 0.66
N ILE A 714 37.82 -40.50 0.03
CA ILE A 714 37.97 -40.48 -1.44
C ILE A 714 38.24 -41.91 -1.95
N VAL A 715 38.08 -42.12 -3.26
CA VAL A 715 38.11 -43.45 -3.91
C VAL A 715 39.28 -44.35 -3.48
N ASP A 716 40.48 -43.78 -3.26
CA ASP A 716 41.70 -44.51 -2.90
C ASP A 716 42.32 -44.05 -1.55
N GLY A 717 41.54 -43.43 -0.65
CA GLY A 717 42.05 -42.95 0.64
C GLY A 717 41.16 -41.89 1.31
N PHE A 718 41.78 -40.86 1.89
CA PHE A 718 41.07 -39.74 2.49
C PHE A 718 41.71 -38.40 2.09
N LYS A 719 40.94 -37.32 2.13
CA LYS A 719 41.46 -35.95 2.21
C LYS A 719 41.30 -35.45 3.65
N VAL A 720 42.26 -34.69 4.15
CA VAL A 720 42.24 -34.12 5.51
C VAL A 720 42.52 -32.62 5.39
N LEU A 721 41.60 -31.79 5.88
CA LEU A 721 41.76 -30.33 5.87
C LEU A 721 42.54 -29.88 7.11
N TRP A 722 43.53 -29.02 6.88
CA TRP A 722 44.36 -28.42 7.91
C TRP A 722 44.19 -26.90 7.91
N LYS A 723 44.14 -26.32 9.11
CA LYS A 723 44.11 -24.87 9.34
C LYS A 723 45.34 -24.46 10.13
N ASN A 724 46.01 -23.40 9.67
CA ASN A 724 47.14 -22.80 10.35
C ASN A 724 46.67 -21.70 11.31
N ALA A 725 47.42 -21.51 12.40
CA ALA A 725 47.28 -20.38 13.31
C ALA A 725 47.44 -19.00 12.64
N ASP A 726 48.08 -18.91 11.46
CA ASP A 726 48.14 -17.69 10.64
C ASP A 726 46.92 -17.47 9.73
N GLY A 727 45.97 -18.42 9.69
CA GLY A 727 44.75 -18.37 8.89
C GLY A 727 44.84 -19.05 7.53
N ALA A 728 46.01 -19.56 7.11
CA ALA A 728 46.13 -20.34 5.88
C ALA A 728 45.50 -21.74 6.01
N TYR A 729 44.99 -22.28 4.90
CA TYR A 729 44.41 -23.63 4.83
C TYR A 729 45.21 -24.53 3.86
N SER A 730 45.21 -25.84 4.13
CA SER A 730 45.88 -26.83 3.27
C SER A 730 45.16 -28.17 3.35
N GLU A 731 44.99 -28.85 2.20
CA GLU A 731 44.48 -30.21 2.15
C GLU A 731 45.63 -31.21 2.07
N TRP A 732 45.58 -32.25 2.89
CA TRP A 732 46.41 -33.44 2.76
C TRP A 732 45.63 -34.54 2.05
N THR A 733 46.27 -35.23 1.11
CA THR A 733 45.82 -36.54 0.62
C THR A 733 46.55 -37.62 1.40
N VAL A 734 45.80 -38.54 1.99
CA VAL A 734 46.33 -39.71 2.71
C VAL A 734 45.79 -41.00 2.09
N GLY A 735 46.57 -42.06 2.15
CA GLY A 735 46.14 -43.38 1.64
C GLY A 735 45.11 -44.03 2.55
N ALA A 736 44.46 -45.09 2.04
CA ALA A 736 43.52 -45.91 2.80
C ALA A 736 44.12 -46.61 4.05
N ASP A 737 45.43 -46.50 4.27
CA ASP A 737 46.15 -46.96 5.47
C ASP A 737 46.60 -45.82 6.41
N GLY A 738 46.05 -44.62 6.26
CA GLY A 738 46.28 -43.44 7.11
C GLY A 738 47.58 -42.68 6.81
N LYS A 739 48.38 -43.11 5.83
CA LYS A 739 49.70 -42.51 5.54
C LYS A 739 49.61 -41.31 4.60
N PHE A 740 50.37 -40.28 4.91
CA PHE A 740 50.54 -39.10 4.07
C PHE A 740 51.06 -39.44 2.66
N ILE A 741 50.36 -38.95 1.62
CA ILE A 741 50.75 -39.08 0.21
C ILE A 741 51.24 -37.74 -0.35
N GLY A 742 50.56 -36.64 -0.03
CA GLY A 742 50.91 -35.30 -0.49
C GLY A 742 49.96 -34.23 0.02
N SER A 743 50.29 -32.96 -0.19
CA SER A 743 49.50 -31.81 0.29
C SER A 743 49.40 -30.71 -0.76
N ASN A 744 48.27 -30.03 -0.80
CA ASN A 744 48.04 -28.81 -1.60
C ASN A 744 47.66 -27.65 -0.66
N GLY A 745 48.05 -26.43 -1.02
CA GLY A 745 47.51 -25.23 -0.36
C GLY A 745 46.11 -24.94 -0.87
N VAL A 746 45.21 -24.52 0.02
CA VAL A 746 43.87 -24.04 -0.33
C VAL A 746 44.00 -22.55 -0.67
N GLY A 747 43.46 -22.15 -1.83
CA GLY A 747 43.60 -20.79 -2.36
C GLY A 747 42.51 -19.86 -1.85
N ASP A 748 41.27 -20.17 -2.22
CA ASP A 748 40.06 -19.67 -1.55
C ASP A 748 39.56 -20.75 -0.59
N VAL A 749 39.13 -20.35 0.60
CA VAL A 749 38.62 -21.29 1.61
C VAL A 749 37.23 -21.80 1.24
N ILE A 750 36.44 -20.97 0.56
CA ILE A 750 35.04 -21.27 0.21
C ILE A 750 34.96 -22.44 -0.80
N ASP A 751 35.98 -22.60 -1.65
CA ASP A 751 36.12 -23.71 -2.61
C ASP A 751 36.20 -25.11 -1.95
N VAL A 752 36.49 -25.20 -0.64
CA VAL A 752 36.51 -26.48 0.11
C VAL A 752 35.35 -26.64 1.09
N GLU A 753 34.54 -25.60 1.32
CA GLU A 753 33.42 -25.63 2.27
C GLU A 753 32.34 -26.63 1.88
N GLU A 754 32.02 -26.76 0.59
CA GLU A 754 31.05 -27.75 0.11
C GLU A 754 31.57 -29.19 0.25
N PHE A 755 32.87 -29.43 0.01
CA PHE A 755 33.46 -30.77 0.07
C PHE A 755 33.56 -31.31 1.52
N TYR A 756 33.78 -30.44 2.50
CA TYR A 756 33.77 -30.80 3.94
C TYR A 756 32.49 -30.39 4.66
N ASN A 757 31.46 -29.94 3.91
CA ASN A 757 30.15 -29.48 4.38
C ASN A 757 30.19 -28.55 5.63
N VAL A 758 31.05 -27.52 5.61
CA VAL A 758 31.28 -26.62 6.75
C VAL A 758 31.53 -25.18 6.32
N ASP A 759 30.96 -24.21 7.04
CA ASP A 759 31.26 -22.77 6.91
C ASP A 759 32.61 -22.50 7.60
N LEU A 760 33.65 -22.20 6.80
CA LEU A 760 35.03 -22.00 7.28
C LEU A 760 35.41 -20.51 7.38
N ASN A 761 34.71 -19.65 6.64
CA ASN A 761 34.94 -18.21 6.60
C ASN A 761 34.10 -17.42 7.64
N ASN A 762 33.04 -18.03 8.18
CA ASN A 762 32.03 -17.50 9.11
C ASN A 762 31.15 -16.38 8.52
N ASP A 763 30.83 -16.43 7.23
CA ASP A 763 29.85 -15.54 6.58
C ASP A 763 28.39 -15.98 6.79
N GLY A 764 28.19 -17.18 7.36
CA GLY A 764 26.89 -17.74 7.69
C GLY A 764 26.30 -18.65 6.60
N ARG A 765 27.08 -18.99 5.57
CA ARG A 765 26.72 -19.89 4.47
C ARG A 765 27.83 -20.91 4.25
N ILE A 766 27.47 -22.06 3.69
CA ILE A 766 28.43 -23.11 3.32
C ILE A 766 28.63 -23.02 1.81
N GLY A 767 29.85 -22.72 1.38
CA GLY A 767 30.15 -22.58 -0.04
C GLY A 767 29.65 -21.27 -0.63
N HIS A 768 29.78 -21.16 -1.95
CA HIS A 768 29.51 -19.92 -2.66
C HIS A 768 28.02 -19.65 -2.82
N PHE A 769 27.66 -18.36 -2.80
CA PHE A 769 26.27 -17.92 -2.90
C PHE A 769 26.12 -16.77 -3.89
N SER A 770 24.87 -16.53 -4.27
CA SER A 770 24.49 -15.53 -5.26
C SER A 770 23.74 -14.33 -4.65
N THR A 771 23.69 -13.27 -5.43
CA THR A 771 22.89 -12.06 -5.21
C THR A 771 22.10 -11.80 -6.47
N LEU A 772 20.78 -11.71 -6.34
CA LEU A 772 19.86 -11.45 -7.44
C LEU A 772 20.13 -10.07 -8.07
N ILE A 773 20.21 -10.03 -9.39
CA ILE A 773 20.34 -8.82 -10.21
C ILE A 773 18.96 -8.46 -10.78
N GLU A 774 18.26 -9.45 -11.31
CA GLU A 774 17.03 -9.31 -12.09
C GLU A 774 16.22 -10.64 -12.03
N ASN A 775 14.88 -10.54 -12.10
CA ASN A 775 13.95 -11.67 -11.99
C ASN A 775 12.62 -11.36 -12.72
N ASP A 776 12.67 -10.57 -13.81
CA ASP A 776 11.50 -10.00 -14.47
C ASP A 776 11.12 -10.75 -15.76
N GLY A 777 11.22 -12.09 -15.73
CA GLY A 777 10.75 -12.98 -16.79
C GLY A 777 10.85 -14.48 -16.44
N ASP A 778 11.24 -15.31 -17.40
CA ASP A 778 11.31 -16.78 -17.26
C ASP A 778 12.64 -17.25 -16.65
N THR A 779 13.66 -16.39 -16.65
CA THR A 779 14.97 -16.63 -16.02
C THR A 779 15.20 -15.69 -14.85
N SER A 780 15.92 -16.16 -13.82
CA SER A 780 16.44 -15.30 -12.77
C SER A 780 17.95 -15.11 -12.91
N PHE A 781 18.42 -13.86 -12.84
CA PHE A 781 19.81 -13.49 -13.10
C PHE A 781 20.52 -13.03 -11.83
N TYR A 782 21.73 -13.51 -11.59
CA TYR A 782 22.46 -13.28 -10.34
C TYR A 782 23.95 -12.97 -10.56
N SER A 783 24.61 -12.40 -9.55
CA SER A 783 26.06 -12.41 -9.39
C SER A 783 26.48 -13.20 -8.14
N SER A 784 27.51 -14.03 -8.24
CA SER A 784 28.03 -14.85 -7.15
C SER A 784 29.22 -14.22 -6.43
N THR A 785 29.50 -14.70 -5.22
CA THR A 785 30.72 -14.33 -4.46
C THR A 785 32.02 -14.74 -5.14
N HIS A 786 32.00 -15.76 -6.02
CA HIS A 786 33.11 -16.07 -6.93
C HIS A 786 33.41 -14.96 -7.96
N GLY A 787 32.55 -13.96 -8.10
CA GLY A 787 32.64 -12.96 -9.18
C GLY A 787 32.22 -13.53 -10.53
N VAL A 788 31.13 -14.30 -10.56
CA VAL A 788 30.53 -14.92 -11.77
C VAL A 788 29.07 -14.50 -11.87
N TYR A 789 28.58 -14.25 -13.09
CA TYR A 789 27.15 -14.12 -13.33
C TYR A 789 26.52 -15.51 -13.47
N LEU A 790 25.37 -15.74 -12.84
CA LEU A 790 24.64 -17.01 -12.85
C LEU A 790 23.25 -16.80 -13.46
N LEU A 791 22.83 -17.76 -14.28
CA LEU A 791 21.46 -17.94 -14.76
C LEU A 791 20.77 -18.98 -13.87
N ASN A 792 19.53 -18.70 -13.44
CA ASN A 792 18.73 -19.58 -12.58
C ASN A 792 19.47 -20.11 -11.34
N ASP A 793 20.31 -19.24 -10.75
CA ASP A 793 21.15 -19.49 -9.56
C ASP A 793 22.21 -20.60 -9.69
N ASN A 794 22.33 -21.28 -10.84
CA ASN A 794 23.16 -22.49 -10.96
C ASN A 794 23.93 -22.64 -12.28
N ILE A 795 23.60 -21.88 -13.33
CA ILE A 795 24.28 -21.94 -14.63
C ILE A 795 25.23 -20.75 -14.74
N GLY A 796 26.52 -20.96 -14.45
CA GLY A 796 27.53 -19.91 -14.48
C GLY A 796 27.98 -19.50 -15.89
N LEU A 797 27.99 -18.20 -16.17
CA LEU A 797 28.44 -17.67 -17.46
C LEU A 797 29.94 -17.93 -17.66
N THR A 798 30.30 -18.43 -18.85
CA THR A 798 31.70 -18.69 -19.23
C THR A 798 32.03 -18.22 -20.64
N LEU A 799 33.25 -17.69 -20.82
CA LEU A 799 33.83 -17.26 -22.09
C LEU A 799 35.22 -17.89 -22.24
N ASN A 800 35.43 -18.68 -23.30
CA ASN A 800 36.66 -19.48 -23.52
C ASN A 800 37.01 -20.38 -22.32
N ASP A 801 35.99 -21.01 -21.72
CA ASP A 801 36.07 -21.83 -20.49
C ASP A 801 36.59 -21.07 -19.24
N GLY A 802 36.72 -19.74 -19.29
CA GLY A 802 36.91 -18.87 -18.12
C GLY A 802 35.57 -18.33 -17.61
N LEU A 803 35.43 -18.21 -16.29
CA LEU A 803 34.23 -17.65 -15.64
C LEU A 803 34.06 -16.15 -15.97
N VAL A 804 32.82 -15.71 -16.10
CA VAL A 804 32.44 -14.35 -16.47
C VAL A 804 31.49 -13.76 -15.42
N GLY A 805 31.86 -12.60 -14.87
CA GLY A 805 31.07 -11.87 -13.88
C GLY A 805 31.42 -10.38 -13.82
N PRO A 806 31.07 -9.70 -12.72
CA PRO A 806 31.34 -8.27 -12.53
C PRO A 806 32.81 -7.90 -12.77
N GLY A 807 33.05 -7.02 -13.73
CA GLY A 807 34.39 -6.55 -14.09
C GLY A 807 35.25 -7.49 -14.94
N THR A 808 34.77 -8.67 -15.34
CA THR A 808 35.51 -9.56 -16.26
C THR A 808 35.71 -8.91 -17.64
N LEU A 809 34.71 -8.17 -18.12
CA LEU A 809 34.76 -7.43 -19.38
C LEU A 809 34.95 -5.93 -19.09
N ALA A 810 36.08 -5.38 -19.53
CA ALA A 810 36.41 -3.98 -19.26
C ALA A 810 35.37 -3.02 -19.88
N GLY A 811 34.62 -2.32 -19.03
CA GLY A 811 33.61 -1.34 -19.42
C GLY A 811 32.25 -1.91 -19.81
N TRP A 812 32.03 -3.23 -19.68
CA TRP A 812 30.75 -3.90 -19.94
C TRP A 812 30.22 -4.56 -18.67
N GLU A 813 28.92 -4.42 -18.44
CA GLU A 813 28.19 -5.00 -17.32
C GLU A 813 26.98 -5.78 -17.85
N ALA A 814 26.75 -6.99 -17.36
CA ALA A 814 25.55 -7.76 -17.68
C ALA A 814 24.43 -7.28 -16.78
N ILE A 815 23.26 -6.98 -17.35
CA ILE A 815 22.17 -6.32 -16.64
C ILE A 815 20.91 -7.18 -16.51
N HIS A 816 20.55 -7.97 -17.53
CA HIS A 816 19.35 -8.83 -17.56
C HIS A 816 19.68 -10.14 -18.29
N ALA A 817 18.92 -11.22 -18.05
CA ALA A 817 19.04 -12.45 -18.82
C ALA A 817 17.74 -13.26 -18.92
N GLU A 818 17.42 -13.77 -20.12
CA GLU A 818 16.17 -14.51 -20.40
C GLU A 818 16.40 -15.80 -21.19
N GLU A 819 15.47 -16.76 -21.06
CA GLU A 819 15.49 -18.02 -21.81
C GLU A 819 14.92 -17.81 -23.23
N ALA A 820 15.66 -18.21 -24.26
CA ALA A 820 15.17 -18.22 -25.62
C ALA A 820 14.36 -19.50 -25.91
N SER A 821 13.43 -19.41 -26.86
CA SER A 821 12.53 -20.50 -27.25
C SER A 821 13.19 -21.82 -27.73
N ASP A 822 14.51 -21.85 -27.92
CA ASP A 822 15.31 -23.04 -28.25
C ASP A 822 16.05 -23.67 -27.05
N GLY A 823 15.89 -23.12 -25.85
CA GLY A 823 16.50 -23.59 -24.59
C GLY A 823 17.94 -23.09 -24.38
N ASP A 824 18.40 -22.14 -25.19
CA ASP A 824 19.59 -21.34 -24.90
C ASP A 824 19.17 -20.06 -24.16
N PHE A 825 20.12 -19.37 -23.51
CA PHE A 825 19.88 -18.13 -22.80
C PHE A 825 20.41 -16.92 -23.56
N LYS A 826 19.80 -15.76 -23.32
CA LYS A 826 20.18 -14.46 -23.87
C LYS A 826 20.53 -13.51 -22.73
N VAL A 827 21.76 -13.04 -22.66
CA VAL A 827 22.21 -12.10 -21.61
C VAL A 827 22.43 -10.72 -22.21
N LEU A 828 21.78 -9.69 -21.66
CA LEU A 828 21.92 -8.31 -22.08
C LEU A 828 23.08 -7.64 -21.37
N TRP A 829 23.97 -7.01 -22.15
CA TRP A 829 25.13 -6.27 -21.67
C TRP A 829 25.01 -4.79 -22.03
N LYS A 830 25.36 -3.93 -21.08
CA LYS A 830 25.44 -2.47 -21.23
C LYS A 830 26.89 -2.02 -21.08
N ASN A 831 27.36 -1.15 -21.97
CA ASN A 831 28.67 -0.53 -21.87
C ASN A 831 28.58 0.82 -21.14
N ALA A 832 29.66 1.21 -20.48
CA ALA A 832 29.85 2.53 -19.90
C ALA A 832 29.77 3.70 -20.92
N ASP A 833 29.91 3.44 -22.23
CA ASP A 833 29.69 4.41 -23.32
C ASP A 833 28.24 4.48 -23.84
N GLY A 834 27.34 3.65 -23.30
CA GLY A 834 25.93 3.59 -23.66
C GLY A 834 25.57 2.57 -24.75
N ALA A 835 26.54 1.87 -25.33
CA ALA A 835 26.26 0.78 -26.28
C ALA A 835 25.69 -0.46 -25.56
N TYR A 836 24.84 -1.24 -26.26
CA TYR A 836 24.28 -2.49 -25.76
C TYR A 836 24.72 -3.68 -26.63
N SER A 837 24.81 -4.87 -26.03
CA SER A 837 25.13 -6.12 -26.73
C SER A 837 24.39 -7.30 -26.09
N GLU A 838 23.83 -8.18 -26.92
CA GLU A 838 23.18 -9.41 -26.48
C GLU A 838 24.16 -10.58 -26.67
N TRP A 839 24.37 -11.37 -25.61
CA TRP A 839 25.11 -12.62 -25.66
C TRP A 839 24.14 -13.79 -25.77
N THR A 840 24.36 -14.68 -26.74
CA THR A 840 23.74 -16.00 -26.77
C THR A 840 24.62 -16.98 -26.02
N VAL A 841 24.03 -17.65 -25.04
CA VAL A 841 24.69 -18.53 -24.07
C VAL A 841 23.99 -19.89 -24.13
N GLY A 842 24.75 -20.99 -24.08
CA GLY A 842 24.16 -22.32 -24.02
C GLY A 842 23.40 -22.58 -22.73
N ALA A 843 22.52 -23.58 -22.74
CA ALA A 843 21.96 -24.17 -21.52
C ALA A 843 23.01 -24.59 -20.46
N ASP A 844 24.28 -24.73 -20.86
CA ASP A 844 25.44 -25.03 -20.03
C ASP A 844 26.25 -23.78 -19.59
N GLY A 845 25.70 -22.58 -19.78
CA GLY A 845 26.34 -21.31 -19.40
C GLY A 845 27.47 -20.86 -20.32
N LYS A 846 27.73 -21.59 -21.42
CA LYS A 846 28.83 -21.27 -22.34
C LYS A 846 28.45 -20.23 -23.38
N PHE A 847 29.25 -19.18 -23.49
CA PHE A 847 29.15 -18.20 -24.57
C PHE A 847 29.23 -18.88 -25.95
N LYS A 848 28.16 -18.72 -26.74
CA LYS A 848 28.06 -19.21 -28.13
C LYS A 848 28.32 -18.10 -29.15
N GLY A 849 27.96 -16.86 -28.82
CA GLY A 849 28.19 -15.69 -29.66
C GLY A 849 27.59 -14.42 -29.07
N SER A 850 27.98 -13.27 -29.62
CA SER A 850 27.48 -11.94 -29.21
C SER A 850 27.01 -11.17 -30.44
N ASN A 851 25.86 -10.52 -30.33
CA ASN A 851 25.39 -9.53 -31.30
C ASN A 851 25.44 -8.14 -30.66
N GLY A 852 25.81 -7.13 -31.43
CA GLY A 852 25.59 -5.74 -31.01
C GLY A 852 24.10 -5.42 -31.13
N VAL A 853 23.52 -4.78 -30.12
CA VAL A 853 22.15 -4.28 -30.17
C VAL A 853 22.20 -2.96 -30.95
N GLY A 854 21.50 -2.90 -32.08
CA GLY A 854 21.54 -1.77 -33.01
C GLY A 854 20.57 -0.65 -32.62
N ASP A 855 19.32 -1.05 -32.37
CA ASP A 855 18.30 -0.26 -31.69
C ASP A 855 17.98 -0.99 -30.38
N VAL A 856 17.83 -0.27 -29.27
CA VAL A 856 17.52 -0.90 -27.98
C VAL A 856 16.07 -1.39 -27.94
N ILE A 857 15.18 -0.74 -28.69
CA ILE A 857 13.76 -1.09 -28.81
C ILE A 857 13.58 -2.53 -29.38
N ASP A 858 14.53 -3.03 -30.17
CA ASP A 858 14.52 -4.41 -30.69
C ASP A 858 14.58 -5.47 -29.56
N VAL A 859 15.10 -5.13 -28.37
CA VAL A 859 15.31 -6.09 -27.26
C VAL A 859 14.48 -5.80 -26.00
N GLU A 860 13.90 -4.61 -25.86
CA GLU A 860 13.04 -4.20 -24.72
C GLU A 860 11.83 -5.12 -24.52
N GLU A 861 11.18 -5.57 -25.59
CA GLU A 861 10.04 -6.51 -25.52
C GLU A 861 10.46 -7.89 -25.01
N PHE A 862 11.66 -8.34 -25.35
CA PHE A 862 12.18 -9.66 -24.97
C PHE A 862 12.70 -9.69 -23.52
N TYR A 863 13.25 -8.57 -23.04
CA TYR A 863 13.71 -8.41 -21.65
C TYR A 863 12.69 -7.69 -20.73
N ASN A 864 11.49 -7.39 -21.24
CA ASN A 864 10.41 -6.68 -20.55
C ASN A 864 10.84 -5.41 -19.78
N VAL A 865 11.77 -4.64 -20.34
CA VAL A 865 12.38 -3.46 -19.69
C VAL A 865 12.46 -2.29 -20.66
N ASP A 866 12.15 -1.08 -20.20
CA ASP A 866 12.36 0.17 -20.94
C ASP A 866 13.85 0.54 -20.82
N LEU A 867 14.57 0.51 -21.95
CA LEU A 867 16.03 0.74 -22.00
C LEU A 867 16.39 2.15 -22.48
N ASN A 868 15.39 2.92 -22.92
CA ASN A 868 15.55 4.18 -23.62
C ASN A 868 14.87 5.37 -22.89
N ASP A 869 14.08 5.09 -21.86
CA ASP A 869 13.28 6.02 -21.03
C ASP A 869 12.13 6.72 -21.80
N ASP A 870 11.56 6.12 -22.85
CA ASP A 870 10.37 6.66 -23.57
C ASP A 870 9.02 6.33 -22.90
N GLY A 871 9.03 5.46 -21.88
CA GLY A 871 7.86 5.06 -21.11
C GLY A 871 7.11 3.86 -21.68
N ARG A 872 7.71 3.10 -22.60
CA ARG A 872 7.15 1.89 -23.21
C ARG A 872 8.22 0.82 -23.37
N THR A 873 7.78 -0.42 -23.51
CA THR A 873 8.66 -1.55 -23.85
C THR A 873 8.45 -1.95 -25.31
N GLY A 874 9.52 -1.87 -26.11
CA GLY A 874 9.55 -2.44 -27.46
C GLY A 874 8.77 -1.67 -28.53
N HIS A 875 8.64 -2.29 -29.70
CA HIS A 875 8.16 -1.60 -30.89
C HIS A 875 6.65 -1.35 -30.88
N PHE A 876 6.26 -0.08 -30.90
CA PHE A 876 4.88 0.34 -31.10
C PHE A 876 4.65 1.01 -32.46
N ASN A 877 3.37 1.06 -32.85
CA ASN A 877 2.87 1.88 -33.96
C ASN A 877 2.31 3.19 -33.42
N THR A 878 2.61 4.29 -34.08
CA THR A 878 1.94 5.58 -33.91
C THR A 878 0.93 5.73 -35.02
N THR A 879 -0.35 5.62 -34.69
CA THR A 879 -1.45 5.88 -35.62
C THR A 879 -1.38 7.31 -36.13
N ILE A 880 -1.45 7.47 -37.44
CA ILE A 880 -1.43 8.77 -38.14
C ILE A 880 -2.87 9.17 -38.46
N GLU A 881 -3.69 8.19 -38.84
CA GLU A 881 -4.99 8.42 -39.46
C GLU A 881 -5.88 7.17 -39.36
N THR A 882 -7.18 7.38 -39.14
CA THR A 882 -8.20 6.34 -38.89
C THR A 882 -9.56 6.69 -39.50
N ASN A 883 -9.59 7.59 -40.48
CA ASN A 883 -10.81 8.07 -41.10
C ASN A 883 -11.24 7.09 -42.20
N GLY A 884 -12.55 6.89 -42.32
CA GLY A 884 -13.08 6.01 -43.36
C GLY A 884 -12.79 4.52 -43.14
N SER A 885 -12.27 3.84 -44.16
CA SER A 885 -12.33 2.36 -44.23
C SER A 885 -11.04 1.62 -43.85
N THR A 886 -9.92 2.33 -43.80
CA THR A 886 -8.60 1.77 -43.47
C THR A 886 -7.85 2.68 -42.49
N THR A 887 -6.85 2.16 -41.79
CA THR A 887 -5.97 2.98 -40.94
C THR A 887 -4.61 3.20 -41.59
N LEU A 888 -3.95 4.32 -41.27
CA LEU A 888 -2.54 4.55 -41.54
C LEU A 888 -1.79 4.77 -40.23
N ALA A 889 -0.67 4.07 -40.05
CA ALA A 889 0.22 4.23 -38.91
C ALA A 889 1.69 4.29 -39.33
N SER A 890 2.55 4.81 -38.46
CA SER A 890 4.01 4.72 -38.57
C SER A 890 4.54 3.84 -37.45
N SER A 891 5.31 2.80 -37.80
CA SER A 891 6.00 1.99 -36.80
C SER A 891 7.30 2.65 -36.36
N THR A 892 7.71 2.46 -35.11
CA THR A 892 9.10 2.72 -34.66
C THR A 892 10.13 2.01 -35.55
N ARG A 893 9.75 0.92 -36.22
CA ARG A 893 10.53 0.23 -37.28
C ARG A 893 10.71 1.03 -38.58
N GLY A 894 10.36 2.31 -38.61
CA GLY A 894 10.64 3.24 -39.71
C GLY A 894 9.84 2.97 -41.00
N VAL A 895 8.64 2.38 -40.88
CA VAL A 895 7.77 2.02 -42.00
C VAL A 895 6.34 2.51 -41.76
N TYR A 896 5.65 2.90 -42.83
CA TYR A 896 4.21 3.16 -42.83
C TYR A 896 3.43 1.85 -42.99
N LEU A 897 2.37 1.69 -42.20
CA LEU A 897 1.50 0.52 -42.15
C LEU A 897 0.08 0.95 -42.50
N ILE A 898 -0.55 0.26 -43.45
CA ILE A 898 -1.99 0.34 -43.70
C ILE A 898 -2.66 -0.80 -42.93
N ASP A 899 -3.79 -0.54 -42.27
CA ASP A 899 -4.52 -1.51 -41.43
C ASP A 899 -3.60 -2.26 -40.44
N ASP A 900 -2.69 -1.49 -39.81
CA ASP A 900 -1.64 -1.91 -38.86
C ASP A 900 -0.68 -3.03 -39.32
N SER A 901 -0.83 -3.55 -40.55
CA SER A 901 -0.23 -4.83 -40.97
C SER A 901 0.33 -4.85 -42.39
N ILE A 902 -0.08 -3.91 -43.24
CA ILE A 902 0.31 -3.84 -44.65
C ILE A 902 1.43 -2.82 -44.81
N GLU A 903 2.68 -3.30 -44.89
CA GLU A 903 3.86 -2.44 -45.04
C GLU A 903 3.89 -1.72 -46.39
N LEU A 904 3.99 -0.40 -46.35
CA LEU A 904 4.16 0.43 -47.54
C LEU A 904 5.56 0.24 -48.12
N THR A 905 5.67 -0.18 -49.39
CA THR A 905 6.95 -0.46 -50.03
C THR A 905 7.10 0.17 -51.41
N LEU A 906 8.32 0.61 -51.73
CA LEU A 906 8.70 1.10 -53.06
C LEU A 906 9.82 0.21 -53.62
N LYS A 907 9.52 -0.55 -54.68
CA LYS A 907 10.45 -1.51 -55.31
C LYS A 907 11.04 -2.53 -54.30
N GLY A 908 10.23 -2.96 -53.34
CA GLY A 908 10.61 -3.88 -52.26
C GLY A 908 11.42 -3.25 -51.11
N ALA A 909 11.62 -1.92 -51.09
CA ALA A 909 12.17 -1.23 -49.93
C ALA A 909 11.04 -0.69 -49.04
N LYS A 910 11.14 -0.87 -47.71
CA LYS A 910 10.20 -0.30 -46.74
C LYS A 910 10.15 1.22 -46.85
N THR A 911 8.96 1.77 -46.76
CA THR A 911 8.68 3.19 -46.94
C THR A 911 8.00 3.73 -45.68
N GLY A 912 8.62 4.70 -45.02
CA GLY A 912 8.17 5.30 -43.76
C GLY A 912 8.52 6.78 -43.66
N PRO A 913 8.39 7.40 -42.47
CA PRO A 913 8.53 8.85 -42.28
C PRO A 913 9.86 9.47 -42.75
N ASN A 914 10.93 8.69 -42.81
CA ASN A 914 12.26 9.14 -43.20
C ASN A 914 12.68 8.70 -44.61
N SER A 915 11.80 8.04 -45.38
CA SER A 915 12.16 7.48 -46.70
C SER A 915 12.32 8.53 -47.80
N PHE A 916 11.65 9.69 -47.67
CA PHE A 916 11.70 10.77 -48.65
C PHE A 916 11.88 12.12 -47.95
N PRO A 917 12.98 12.86 -48.21
CA PRO A 917 13.17 14.19 -47.64
C PRO A 917 11.99 15.11 -47.97
N GLY A 918 11.36 15.67 -46.94
CA GLY A 918 10.22 16.58 -47.04
C GLY A 918 8.86 15.93 -47.24
N TRP A 919 8.74 14.62 -47.54
CA TRP A 919 7.45 13.99 -47.83
C TRP A 919 7.01 13.03 -46.71
N GLN A 920 5.77 13.20 -46.26
CA GLN A 920 5.12 12.33 -45.27
C GLN A 920 3.84 11.72 -45.85
N ALA A 921 3.56 10.45 -45.52
CA ALA A 921 2.26 9.85 -45.80
C ALA A 921 1.30 10.32 -44.71
N ILE A 922 0.09 10.75 -45.10
CA ILE A 922 -0.86 11.40 -44.18
C ILE A 922 -2.22 10.72 -44.11
N HIS A 923 -2.66 10.01 -45.15
CA HIS A 923 -3.91 9.24 -45.17
C HIS A 923 -3.74 7.99 -46.04
N ALA A 924 -4.50 6.92 -45.78
CA ALA A 924 -4.66 5.77 -46.66
C ALA A 924 -6.13 5.34 -46.75
N GLU A 925 -6.60 4.99 -47.95
CA GLU A 925 -7.96 4.47 -48.17
C GLU A 925 -7.98 3.30 -49.16
N ALA A 926 -8.91 2.37 -48.99
CA ALA A 926 -9.08 1.21 -49.86
C ALA A 926 -9.47 1.62 -51.30
N PHE A 927 -8.79 1.05 -52.30
CA PHE A 927 -9.02 1.37 -53.72
C PHE A 927 -8.82 0.15 -54.62
N GLU A 928 -9.89 -0.26 -55.31
CA GLU A 928 -9.94 -1.44 -56.19
C GLU A 928 -9.47 -2.75 -55.51
N ASP A 929 -8.30 -3.28 -55.87
CA ASP A 929 -7.67 -4.46 -55.27
C ASP A 929 -6.42 -4.12 -54.42
N GLY A 930 -6.32 -2.86 -54.00
CA GLY A 930 -5.29 -2.34 -53.12
C GLY A 930 -5.73 -1.07 -52.38
N PHE A 931 -4.84 -0.07 -52.32
CA PHE A 931 -5.03 1.15 -51.55
C PHE A 931 -4.50 2.37 -52.30
N LYS A 932 -4.98 3.55 -51.90
CA LYS A 932 -4.39 4.83 -52.26
C LYS A 932 -3.85 5.50 -51.02
N VAL A 933 -2.57 5.85 -51.01
CA VAL A 933 -1.90 6.57 -49.91
C VAL A 933 -1.66 8.01 -50.33
N LEU A 934 -2.15 8.98 -49.54
CA LEU A 934 -1.93 10.39 -49.78
C LEU A 934 -0.63 10.84 -49.10
N TRP A 935 0.20 11.52 -49.88
CA TRP A 935 1.47 12.10 -49.44
C TRP A 935 1.42 13.62 -49.49
N LYS A 936 2.01 14.25 -48.48
CA LYS A 936 2.15 15.71 -48.35
C LYS A 936 3.62 16.07 -48.21
N ASN A 937 4.05 17.10 -48.93
CA ASN A 937 5.39 17.67 -48.85
C ASN A 937 5.42 18.87 -47.87
N GLU A 938 6.56 19.12 -47.23
CA GLU A 938 6.87 20.34 -46.47
C GLU A 938 6.62 21.63 -47.28
N ASP A 939 6.77 21.60 -48.61
CA ASP A 939 6.47 22.74 -49.49
C ASP A 939 4.97 22.91 -49.81
N GLY A 940 4.11 22.04 -49.28
CA GLY A 940 2.66 22.06 -49.48
C GLY A 940 2.15 21.32 -50.71
N ALA A 941 3.02 20.71 -51.53
CA ALA A 941 2.59 19.84 -52.62
C ALA A 941 2.00 18.52 -52.12
N PHE A 942 1.04 17.97 -52.86
CA PHE A 942 0.41 16.68 -52.56
C PHE A 942 0.61 15.67 -53.70
N SER A 943 0.68 14.39 -53.36
CA SER A 943 0.80 13.29 -54.32
C SER A 943 0.04 12.07 -53.82
N GLU A 944 -0.76 11.46 -54.68
CA GLU A 944 -1.47 10.23 -54.37
C GLU A 944 -0.66 9.04 -54.93
N TRP A 945 -0.42 8.03 -54.11
CA TRP A 945 0.21 6.77 -54.48
C TRP A 945 -0.83 5.67 -54.57
N THR A 946 -0.95 5.00 -55.70
CA THR A 946 -1.66 3.73 -55.81
C THR A 946 -0.72 2.59 -55.44
N VAL A 947 -1.13 1.78 -54.47
CA VAL A 947 -0.42 0.57 -54.04
C VAL A 947 -1.33 -0.64 -54.14
N ASN A 948 -0.77 -1.82 -54.37
CA ASN A 948 -1.57 -3.06 -54.44
C ASN A 948 -1.98 -3.54 -53.03
N GLY A 949 -2.81 -4.60 -52.96
CA GLY A 949 -3.27 -5.20 -51.70
C GLY A 949 -2.20 -5.81 -50.78
N ILE A 950 -0.91 -5.66 -51.08
CA ILE A 950 0.22 -5.98 -50.18
C ILE A 950 1.12 -4.77 -49.90
N GLY A 951 0.66 -3.54 -50.20
CA GLY A 951 1.37 -2.30 -49.91
C GLY A 951 2.50 -1.93 -50.88
N GLU A 952 2.68 -2.66 -51.99
CA GLU A 952 3.72 -2.32 -52.98
C GLU A 952 3.24 -1.22 -53.94
N PHE A 953 4.07 -0.20 -54.09
CA PHE A 953 3.88 0.93 -55.00
C PHE A 953 3.71 0.48 -56.46
N VAL A 954 2.56 0.86 -57.05
CA VAL A 954 2.24 0.64 -58.46
C VAL A 954 2.47 1.92 -59.28
N SER A 955 1.92 3.05 -58.82
CA SER A 955 1.99 4.33 -59.52
C SER A 955 1.77 5.51 -58.57
N SER A 956 2.22 6.70 -58.97
CA SER A 956 1.82 7.96 -58.32
C SER A 956 1.26 8.96 -59.32
N VAL A 957 0.37 9.82 -58.82
CA VAL A 957 -0.17 11.00 -59.48
C VAL A 957 0.10 12.20 -58.57
N ALA A 958 0.51 13.33 -59.17
CA ALA A 958 0.56 14.59 -58.44
C ALA A 958 -0.87 15.14 -58.33
N VAL A 959 -1.25 15.59 -57.14
CA VAL A 959 -2.57 16.17 -56.89
C VAL A 959 -2.47 17.66 -57.24
N GLU A 960 -3.10 18.08 -58.34
CA GLU A 960 -3.03 19.48 -58.81
C GLU A 960 -3.94 20.41 -57.99
N ASP A 961 -5.09 19.91 -57.53
CA ASP A 961 -6.00 20.55 -56.59
C ASP A 961 -6.42 19.51 -55.54
N VAL A 962 -6.34 19.86 -54.25
CA VAL A 962 -6.58 18.89 -53.17
C VAL A 962 -8.06 18.54 -53.00
N ILE A 963 -8.95 19.46 -53.38
CA ILE A 963 -10.41 19.26 -53.35
C ILE A 963 -10.89 18.07 -54.19
N ASP A 964 -10.10 17.66 -55.20
CA ASP A 964 -10.38 16.49 -56.04
C ASP A 964 -10.22 15.15 -55.29
N VAL A 965 -9.51 15.13 -54.15
CA VAL A 965 -9.25 13.91 -53.35
C VAL A 965 -9.88 13.92 -51.96
N GLU A 966 -10.34 15.08 -51.46
CA GLU A 966 -10.98 15.22 -50.13
C GLU A 966 -12.21 14.34 -49.94
N SER A 967 -13.09 14.23 -50.96
CA SER A 967 -14.26 13.33 -50.90
C SER A 967 -13.88 11.85 -50.85
N PHE A 968 -12.70 11.48 -51.35
CA PHE A 968 -12.23 10.09 -51.35
C PHE A 968 -11.60 9.72 -50.00
N TYR A 969 -10.79 10.62 -49.42
CA TYR A 969 -10.17 10.45 -48.10
C TYR A 969 -11.07 10.86 -46.92
N GLN A 970 -12.27 11.39 -47.20
CA GLN A 970 -13.23 11.87 -46.21
C GLN A 970 -12.62 12.88 -45.23
N TYR A 971 -11.68 13.69 -45.72
CA TYR A 971 -10.90 14.62 -44.91
C TYR A 971 -10.71 15.94 -45.64
N ASP A 972 -10.91 17.04 -44.93
CA ASP A 972 -10.67 18.41 -45.40
C ASP A 972 -9.16 18.70 -45.42
N LEU A 973 -8.57 18.65 -46.61
CA LEU A 973 -7.13 18.80 -46.82
C LEU A 973 -6.72 20.26 -47.01
N ASN A 974 -7.67 21.10 -47.42
CA ASN A 974 -7.46 22.52 -47.73
C ASN A 974 -7.85 23.46 -46.57
N GLY A 975 -8.74 23.03 -45.68
CA GLY A 975 -9.22 23.75 -44.51
C GLY A 975 -10.49 24.59 -44.74
N ASP A 976 -11.33 24.25 -45.73
CA ASP A 976 -12.57 25.01 -46.04
C ASP A 976 -13.83 24.50 -45.32
N GLY A 977 -13.73 23.38 -44.60
CA GLY A 977 -14.82 22.75 -43.85
C GLY A 977 -15.66 21.75 -44.64
N ASN A 978 -15.34 21.45 -45.91
CA ASN A 978 -16.00 20.44 -46.73
C ASN A 978 -15.05 19.31 -47.15
N ASN A 979 -15.60 18.12 -47.34
CA ASN A 979 -14.88 17.00 -47.95
C ASN A 979 -15.12 16.99 -49.47
N GLY A 980 -14.57 18.00 -50.17
CA GLY A 980 -14.72 18.20 -51.62
C GLY A 980 -15.73 19.28 -52.04
N TYR A 981 -16.06 19.34 -53.33
CA TYR A 981 -16.83 20.45 -53.93
C TYR A 981 -18.25 20.67 -53.36
N ASP A 982 -18.54 21.94 -53.04
CA ASP A 982 -19.88 22.46 -52.70
C ASP A 982 -20.94 22.15 -53.79
N GLU A 983 -21.99 21.39 -53.43
CA GLU A 983 -23.14 21.12 -54.32
C GLU A 983 -24.07 22.35 -54.45
N PRO A 984 -24.33 22.88 -55.66
CA PRO A 984 -25.12 24.09 -55.85
C PRO A 984 -26.62 23.87 -55.62
N ARG A 985 -27.14 24.41 -54.51
CA ARG A 985 -28.57 24.42 -54.13
C ARG A 985 -29.50 24.85 -55.28
N LEU A 986 -30.41 23.95 -55.70
CA LEU A 986 -31.59 24.29 -56.51
C LEU A 986 -32.90 23.70 -55.95
N SER A 987 -33.97 24.49 -56.02
CA SER A 987 -35.23 24.28 -55.28
C SER A 987 -36.36 23.67 -56.18
N PRO A 988 -37.61 23.47 -55.70
CA PRO A 988 -38.30 22.18 -55.83
C PRO A 988 -39.25 22.03 -57.04
N PHE A 989 -39.36 20.81 -57.59
CA PHE A 989 -40.49 20.39 -58.43
C PHE A 989 -40.80 18.88 -58.33
N LEU A 990 -42.10 18.56 -58.25
CA LEU A 990 -42.76 17.26 -58.45
C LEU A 990 -43.65 17.35 -59.72
N PRO A 991 -44.27 16.29 -60.31
CA PRO A 991 -44.24 14.84 -60.00
C PRO A 991 -44.12 13.88 -61.25
N THR A 992 -44.29 12.56 -61.04
CA THR A 992 -44.73 11.49 -62.00
C THR A 992 -43.80 11.05 -63.16
N ALA A 993 -43.76 9.79 -63.65
CA ALA A 993 -44.39 8.50 -63.24
C ALA A 993 -43.78 7.28 -64.02
N GLY A 994 -44.03 6.04 -63.54
CA GLY A 994 -43.91 4.77 -64.30
C GLY A 994 -43.38 3.59 -63.44
N LEU A 995 -44.19 2.70 -62.84
CA LEU A 995 -44.98 1.58 -63.42
C LEU A 995 -44.13 0.55 -64.19
N ALA A 996 -44.21 -0.77 -63.95
CA ALA A 996 -45.12 -1.58 -63.09
C ALA A 996 -44.33 -2.79 -62.47
N VAL A 997 -44.84 -3.91 -61.93
CA VAL A 997 -46.04 -4.76 -62.19
C VAL A 997 -46.67 -5.27 -60.86
N SER A 998 -47.76 -6.02 -60.96
CA SER A 998 -48.72 -6.52 -59.98
C SER A 998 -48.41 -7.92 -59.38
N ALA A 999 -48.69 -8.14 -58.09
CA ALA A 999 -49.85 -8.88 -57.51
C ALA A 999 -49.70 -10.43 -57.45
N LYS A 1000 -50.29 -11.16 -56.49
CA LYS A 1000 -51.57 -10.93 -55.80
C LYS A 1000 -51.68 -11.66 -54.44
N LYS A 1001 -52.38 -11.02 -53.49
CA LYS A 1001 -52.83 -11.57 -52.18
C LYS A 1001 -53.79 -12.77 -52.33
N VAL A 1002 -53.73 -13.72 -51.40
CA VAL A 1002 -54.85 -14.61 -51.02
C VAL A 1002 -54.89 -14.67 -49.49
N SER A 1003 -56.10 -14.60 -48.93
CA SER A 1003 -56.45 -14.66 -47.51
C SER A 1003 -56.98 -16.08 -47.14
N ASP A 1004 -57.37 -16.50 -45.94
CA ASP A 1004 -57.82 -15.87 -44.69
C ASP A 1004 -57.65 -16.86 -43.50
N ASN A 1005 -57.88 -16.39 -42.27
CA ASN A 1005 -58.34 -17.13 -41.07
C ASN A 1005 -57.44 -18.19 -40.39
N ALA A 1006 -56.89 -17.80 -39.23
CA ALA A 1006 -57.24 -18.45 -37.97
C ALA A 1006 -57.16 -17.44 -36.81
N ILE A 1007 -58.17 -17.42 -35.94
CA ILE A 1007 -58.24 -16.67 -34.67
C ILE A 1007 -57.80 -17.63 -33.55
N LEU A 1008 -57.11 -17.12 -32.52
CA LEU A 1008 -57.08 -17.53 -31.10
C LEU A 1008 -56.07 -16.56 -30.43
N GLU A 1009 -56.52 -15.54 -29.71
CA GLU A 1009 -56.81 -15.51 -28.26
C GLU A 1009 -55.56 -15.54 -27.37
N GLU A 1010 -55.31 -14.37 -26.75
CA GLU A 1010 -54.52 -14.01 -25.56
C GLU A 1010 -53.05 -14.47 -25.35
N PRO A 1011 -52.15 -13.55 -24.94
CA PRO A 1011 -50.97 -13.86 -24.15
C PRO A 1011 -51.30 -13.85 -22.64
N ALA A 1012 -51.73 -15.00 -22.13
CA ALA A 1012 -51.54 -15.41 -20.74
C ALA A 1012 -50.50 -16.55 -20.75
N ASP A 1013 -49.50 -16.64 -19.88
CA ASP A 1013 -49.11 -15.89 -18.67
C ASP A 1013 -47.65 -15.38 -18.85
N LEU A 1014 -47.15 -14.32 -18.19
CA LEU A 1014 -46.84 -14.30 -16.75
C LEU A 1014 -46.57 -12.85 -16.28
N LEU A 1015 -47.61 -12.16 -15.78
CA LEU A 1015 -47.44 -11.20 -14.70
C LEU A 1015 -48.78 -10.89 -14.00
N LYS A 1016 -49.10 -11.60 -12.91
CA LYS A 1016 -50.06 -11.10 -11.93
C LYS A 1016 -49.93 -11.68 -10.53
N PHE A 1017 -49.78 -10.76 -9.59
CA PHE A 1017 -50.31 -10.78 -8.23
C PHE A 1017 -49.92 -11.91 -7.26
N ALA A 1018 -49.22 -11.51 -6.19
CA ALA A 1018 -49.26 -12.23 -4.91
C ALA A 1018 -50.28 -11.55 -3.98
N SER A 1019 -51.45 -12.16 -3.82
CA SER A 1019 -52.16 -12.30 -2.53
C SER A 1019 -53.45 -13.10 -2.73
N ASP A 1020 -53.45 -14.38 -2.36
CA ASP A 1020 -54.36 -14.86 -1.32
C ASP A 1020 -54.28 -16.38 -1.08
N LEU A 1021 -54.46 -16.73 0.19
CA LEU A 1021 -55.00 -18.00 0.71
C LEU A 1021 -54.15 -19.28 0.52
N LEU A 1022 -53.44 -19.59 1.62
CA LEU A 1022 -53.39 -20.95 2.16
C LEU A 1022 -54.79 -21.59 2.13
N PRO A 1023 -54.93 -22.90 1.81
CA PRO A 1023 -56.16 -23.62 2.08
C PRO A 1023 -56.44 -23.63 3.60
N ALA A 1024 -57.70 -23.40 3.97
CA ALA A 1024 -58.19 -23.72 5.30
C ALA A 1024 -58.04 -25.25 5.54
N ASP A 1025 -57.85 -25.76 6.75
CA ASP A 1025 -58.85 -25.72 7.82
C ASP A 1025 -58.27 -26.15 9.19
N GLU A 1026 -58.99 -25.72 10.24
CA GLU A 1026 -59.12 -26.34 11.57
C GLU A 1026 -57.96 -26.37 12.61
N ILE A 1027 -58.22 -25.60 13.68
CA ILE A 1027 -58.22 -26.01 15.12
C ILE A 1027 -56.90 -25.97 15.92
N GLU A 1028 -56.99 -25.26 17.06
CA GLU A 1028 -56.29 -25.41 18.37
C GLU A 1028 -54.81 -25.91 18.35
N ASP A 1029 -53.83 -25.18 18.88
CA ASP A 1029 -53.77 -24.90 20.32
C ASP A 1029 -52.75 -23.81 20.72
N ASP A 1030 -53.05 -23.21 21.87
CA ASP A 1030 -52.19 -22.59 22.89
C ASP A 1030 -50.69 -22.33 22.57
N PHE A 1031 -50.26 -21.06 22.62
CA PHE A 1031 -49.29 -20.66 23.65
C PHE A 1031 -49.42 -19.18 24.01
N SER A 1032 -49.31 -18.91 25.31
CA SER A 1032 -49.73 -17.66 25.94
C SER A 1032 -48.58 -17.01 26.73
N LEU A 1033 -48.78 -15.75 27.15
CA LEU A 1033 -47.97 -14.98 28.12
C LEU A 1033 -46.58 -14.54 27.57
N LEU A 1034 -46.09 -13.31 27.74
CA LEU A 1034 -46.28 -12.35 28.83
C LEU A 1034 -46.27 -10.89 28.34
N PHE A 1035 -47.33 -10.12 28.64
CA PHE A 1035 -47.19 -8.71 29.01
C PHE A 1035 -48.27 -8.37 30.04
N SER A 1036 -47.87 -8.24 31.31
CA SER A 1036 -48.76 -7.81 32.39
C SER A 1036 -48.06 -6.80 33.29
N GLY A 1037 -48.37 -5.52 33.09
CA GLY A 1037 -48.06 -4.48 34.06
C GLY A 1037 -49.02 -4.51 35.25
N ARG A 1038 -48.47 -4.39 36.46
CA ARG A 1038 -49.13 -3.91 37.68
C ARG A 1038 -48.11 -2.96 38.33
N SER A 1039 -48.47 -1.86 38.98
CA SER A 1039 -49.73 -1.12 39.22
C SER A 1039 -49.24 0.21 39.87
N GLU A 1040 -49.78 1.40 39.63
CA GLU A 1040 -51.05 1.93 40.14
C GLU A 1040 -51.39 3.31 39.51
N ARG A 1041 -52.69 3.58 39.28
CA ARG A 1041 -53.50 4.80 39.58
C ARG A 1041 -52.82 6.19 39.60
N SER A 1042 -53.44 7.30 39.15
CA SER A 1042 -54.82 7.66 38.69
C SER A 1042 -54.80 9.10 38.15
N GLY A 1043 -55.71 9.62 37.30
CA GLY A 1043 -56.95 9.12 36.68
C GLY A 1043 -57.76 10.27 36.02
N ASN A 1044 -58.91 9.96 35.41
CA ASN A 1044 -60.01 10.84 34.91
C ASN A 1044 -59.69 11.87 33.80
N GLU A 1045 -60.23 11.71 32.57
CA GLU A 1045 -61.56 12.13 32.02
C GLU A 1045 -61.43 13.46 31.22
N GLY A 1046 -61.99 13.63 30.00
CA GLY A 1046 -62.71 12.71 29.09
C GLY A 1046 -63.28 13.45 27.85
N SER A 1047 -63.85 12.70 26.89
CA SER A 1047 -64.66 13.12 25.68
C SER A 1047 -63.99 14.03 24.63
N GLU A 1048 -63.79 13.64 23.36
CA GLU A 1048 -64.74 13.25 22.27
C GLU A 1048 -65.43 14.43 21.54
N GLY A 1049 -65.40 14.46 20.20
CA GLY A 1049 -66.17 15.43 19.39
C GLY A 1049 -65.79 15.53 17.90
N GLN A 1050 -66.48 14.77 17.04
CA GLN A 1050 -66.26 14.58 15.60
C GLN A 1050 -66.30 15.83 14.67
N ALA A 1051 -65.44 15.79 13.64
CA ALA A 1051 -65.66 16.06 12.21
C ALA A 1051 -66.52 17.25 11.67
N GLY A 1052 -65.99 17.92 10.64
CA GLY A 1052 -66.79 18.21 9.43
C GLY A 1052 -66.78 19.62 8.82
N SER A 1053 -65.71 20.03 8.11
CA SER A 1053 -65.70 20.91 6.92
C SER A 1053 -64.25 20.98 6.41
N LEU A 1054 -63.88 21.06 5.13
CA LEU A 1054 -64.56 21.49 3.91
C LEU A 1054 -64.14 20.59 2.72
N LEU A 1055 -64.97 20.54 1.67
CA LEU A 1055 -64.61 19.97 0.37
C LEU A 1055 -65.27 20.82 -0.72
N LYS A 1056 -64.47 21.63 -1.43
CA LYS A 1056 -64.69 22.08 -2.82
C LYS A 1056 -63.59 23.03 -3.31
N GLU A 1057 -63.41 23.02 -4.64
CA GLU A 1057 -62.53 23.89 -5.46
C GLU A 1057 -61.02 23.58 -5.27
N PHE A 1058 -60.21 23.28 -6.30
CA PHE A 1058 -60.38 23.35 -7.77
C PHE A 1058 -59.89 22.07 -8.50
N GLU A 1059 -60.38 21.88 -9.74
CA GLU A 1059 -59.82 20.94 -10.73
C GLU A 1059 -58.64 21.59 -11.48
N GLY A 1060 -57.64 20.79 -11.92
CA GLY A 1060 -56.80 21.15 -13.07
C GLY A 1060 -55.33 20.72 -13.03
N ILE A 1061 -54.91 20.07 -14.12
CA ILE A 1061 -53.55 19.72 -14.58
C ILE A 1061 -53.06 18.33 -14.16
N GLU A 1062 -52.46 17.67 -15.16
CA GLU A 1062 -52.23 16.22 -15.31
C GLU A 1062 -50.81 15.79 -14.89
N ASP A 1063 -50.60 14.46 -14.91
CA ASP A 1063 -49.38 13.75 -14.52
C ASP A 1063 -48.12 14.16 -15.31
N ASP A 1064 -46.94 14.02 -14.68
CA ASP A 1064 -45.97 12.99 -15.09
C ASP A 1064 -44.90 12.75 -13.99
N ASP A 1065 -44.57 11.46 -13.81
CA ASP A 1065 -43.41 10.85 -13.14
C ASP A 1065 -42.94 11.29 -11.73
N LEU A 1066 -43.45 10.55 -10.73
CA LEU A 1066 -42.74 10.28 -9.47
C LEU A 1066 -42.33 8.80 -9.41
N VAL A 1067 -41.08 8.47 -9.79
CA VAL A 1067 -40.54 7.11 -9.68
C VAL A 1067 -39.73 6.95 -8.41
N ILE A 1068 -40.20 6.08 -7.51
CA ILE A 1068 -39.44 5.56 -6.36
C ILE A 1068 -38.99 4.13 -6.68
N SER A 1069 -37.70 3.97 -7.00
CA SER A 1069 -36.93 2.71 -7.02
C SER A 1069 -35.48 3.05 -7.42
N THR A 1070 -34.40 2.52 -6.85
CA THR A 1070 -34.20 1.37 -5.93
C THR A 1070 -33.06 1.66 -4.96
N LEU A 1071 -33.22 1.23 -3.70
CA LEU A 1071 -32.12 0.90 -2.79
C LEU A 1071 -32.10 -0.63 -2.68
N LEU A 1072 -30.92 -1.25 -2.91
CA LEU A 1072 -30.49 -2.64 -2.68
C LEU A 1072 -29.86 -3.29 -3.94
N GLU A 1073 -28.86 -4.15 -3.68
CA GLU A 1073 -28.00 -4.90 -4.63
C GLU A 1073 -26.97 -3.99 -5.36
N ASP A 1074 -25.64 -4.16 -5.22
CA ASP A 1074 -24.85 -5.16 -4.50
C ASP A 1074 -23.62 -4.55 -3.81
N ASP A 1075 -23.41 -4.88 -2.53
CA ASP A 1075 -22.15 -4.66 -1.81
C ASP A 1075 -21.84 -5.93 -1.01
N ALA A 1076 -21.04 -6.82 -1.60
CA ALA A 1076 -20.75 -8.14 -1.06
C ALA A 1076 -19.26 -8.49 -1.16
N PHE A 1077 -18.63 -8.49 0.01
CA PHE A 1077 -17.33 -9.11 0.35
C PHE A 1077 -16.01 -8.39 -0.03
N LEU A 1078 -15.47 -7.73 1.00
CA LEU A 1078 -14.05 -7.78 1.38
C LEU A 1078 -13.47 -9.20 1.36
N LEU A 1079 -12.21 -9.29 0.95
CA LEU A 1079 -11.21 -10.18 1.56
C LEU A 1079 -9.88 -9.41 1.67
#